data_AF-A0A3R7GZP1-F1
#
_entry.id   AF-A0A3R7GZP1-F1
#
_cell.length_a   1.000
_cell.length_b   1.000
_cell.length_c   1.000
_cell.angle_alpha   90.00
_cell.angle_beta   90.00
_cell.angle_gamma   90.00
#
_symmetry.space_group_name_H-M   'P 1'
#
loop_
_entity.id
_entity.type
_entity.pdbx_description
1 polymer ?
#
loop_
_entity_poly.entity_id
_entity_poly.type
_entity_poly.pdbx_seq_one_letter_code
_entity_poly.pdbx_strand_id
1 'polypeptide(L)'
;MADGGVLAILLNVIFVAVLAVAFFVAHRKLVRKHTRRLRELAAPLLLDATSDHRLDTATREAEKGFEVCSVCEFENFKDALFCSICGERMDTSRSADNSSKNKKKRRKFMRKNKKKQTELRNLTERQVRAKKRKEWTRKLDVEGKMYWYRATEEGDNEAVAPARVGKVIRFVKPNTSTKMPGQMQGPVMNLSEVAVVEPGKTKVFSEVADMDILPAYKWDASVRATGETLENDNNLTGVDRRRETLTLAGKDFPAKYAFFVKTTAALLVPPEVEFLKLSIHRDYMFEESMEHLGCIEEKYIRSAMRINFLEENGVDAGGLHREWFMMLTELLTNKKAGLFVRTHGDDGGYFLNSNSRYENGEEHLIYYYAIGRFLGRALLEGTVLNFHLSVPLLKLILGTPLCMDDVRYFDPELYKNMKWMLENDGVEALDLDFSVLERVSDRHMVVDLIPNGRDIEVTNANKHEYLERKFEHLLLRSVADQLHVFLQGFYEVIPQHLLMLFDYEELDYLMCGSPEIDVDDWQKHSVVGESLARSPTIAWFWELVREMPNEYRRRLLQFTTGCSRVPLVGFRGLTSYDGRVCLFTIRGIVGAPDEFVRSYACFNRLDLPLGLTRQQLKDMLYGILDTELYGFTTD
;
A
#
# COMPACT_ATOMS: atom_id res chain seq x y z
N MET A 1 -46.13 -11.24 72.37
CA MET A 1 -45.84 -10.45 71.15
C MET A 1 -44.42 -10.73 70.65
N ALA A 2 -44.06 -12.00 70.40
CA ALA A 2 -42.69 -12.38 70.00
C ALA A 2 -42.60 -13.20 68.69
N ASP A 3 -43.73 -13.52 68.04
CA ASP A 3 -43.72 -14.37 66.84
C ASP A 3 -43.78 -13.59 65.51
N GLY A 4 -44.13 -12.30 65.54
CA GLY A 4 -44.26 -11.49 64.31
C GLY A 4 -42.92 -11.10 63.67
N GLY A 5 -41.87 -10.92 64.48
CA GLY A 5 -40.55 -10.49 63.99
C GLY A 5 -39.79 -11.59 63.24
N VAL A 6 -39.93 -12.85 63.68
CA VAL A 6 -39.25 -14.00 63.06
C VAL A 6 -39.84 -14.30 61.69
N LEU A 7 -41.17 -14.21 61.54
CA LEU A 7 -41.85 -14.39 60.25
C LEU A 7 -41.47 -13.30 59.23
N ALA A 8 -41.35 -12.04 59.68
CA ALA A 8 -40.95 -10.93 58.83
C ALA A 8 -39.49 -11.04 58.35
N ILE A 9 -38.59 -11.56 59.19
CA ILE A 9 -37.19 -11.84 58.81
C ILE A 9 -37.13 -12.99 57.81
N LEU A 10 -37.88 -14.07 58.03
CA LEU A 10 -37.96 -15.21 57.11
C LEU A 10 -38.49 -14.79 55.72
N LEU A 11 -39.54 -13.96 55.68
CA LEU A 11 -40.08 -13.44 54.42
C LEU A 11 -39.09 -12.55 53.67
N ASN A 12 -38.34 -11.71 54.37
CA ASN A 12 -37.29 -10.88 53.75
C ASN A 12 -36.13 -11.72 53.22
N VAL A 13 -35.69 -12.75 53.96
CA VAL A 13 -34.62 -13.66 53.51
C VAL A 13 -35.06 -14.43 52.26
N ILE A 14 -36.31 -14.90 52.23
CA ILE A 14 -36.88 -15.57 51.04
C ILE A 14 -36.96 -14.60 49.86
N PHE A 15 -37.41 -13.35 50.08
CA PHE A 15 -37.51 -12.35 49.03
C PHE A 15 -36.14 -11.98 48.43
N VAL A 16 -35.12 -11.77 49.28
CA VAL A 16 -33.74 -11.52 48.84
C VAL A 16 -33.17 -12.72 48.09
N ALA A 17 -33.44 -13.95 48.55
CA ALA A 17 -33.02 -15.16 47.85
C ALA A 17 -33.67 -15.29 46.47
N VAL A 18 -34.96 -14.98 46.34
CA VAL A 18 -35.68 -14.97 45.06
C VAL A 18 -35.12 -13.92 44.10
N LEU A 19 -34.83 -12.71 44.59
CA LEU A 19 -34.19 -11.66 43.79
C LEU A 19 -32.78 -12.05 43.33
N ALA A 20 -31.98 -12.66 44.21
CA ALA A 20 -30.64 -13.14 43.87
C ALA A 20 -30.69 -14.25 42.80
N VAL A 21 -31.65 -15.18 42.89
CA VAL A 21 -31.85 -16.21 41.87
C VAL A 21 -32.33 -15.60 40.55
N ALA A 22 -33.26 -14.65 40.59
CA ALA A 22 -33.73 -13.95 39.39
C ALA A 22 -32.61 -13.18 38.70
N PHE A 23 -31.78 -12.46 39.46
CA PHE A 23 -30.60 -11.77 38.95
C PHE A 23 -29.58 -12.74 38.36
N PHE A 24 -29.29 -13.85 39.05
CA PHE A 24 -28.36 -14.88 38.56
C PHE A 24 -28.85 -15.54 37.26
N VAL A 25 -30.15 -15.80 37.14
CA VAL A 25 -30.76 -16.35 35.92
C VAL A 25 -30.73 -15.33 34.77
N ALA A 26 -31.04 -14.05 35.05
CA ALA A 26 -30.96 -12.97 34.08
C ALA A 26 -29.52 -12.76 33.59
N HIS A 27 -28.56 -12.71 34.53
CA HIS A 27 -27.13 -12.60 34.23
C HIS A 27 -26.63 -13.81 33.43
N ARG A 28 -27.00 -15.05 33.79
CA ARG A 28 -26.67 -16.24 32.99
C ARG A 28 -27.28 -16.22 31.60
N LYS A 29 -28.51 -15.71 31.43
CA LYS A 29 -29.14 -15.55 30.11
C LYS A 29 -28.43 -14.47 29.29
N LEU A 30 -28.05 -13.35 29.91
CA LEU A 30 -27.30 -12.27 29.27
C LEU A 30 -25.91 -12.75 28.84
N VAL A 31 -25.17 -13.40 29.75
CA VAL A 31 -23.87 -14.02 29.47
C VAL A 31 -24.01 -15.06 28.37
N ARG A 32 -24.96 -16.00 28.45
CA ARG A 32 -25.17 -16.99 27.36
C ARG A 32 -25.50 -16.34 26.02
N LYS A 33 -26.33 -15.29 26.00
CA LYS A 33 -26.64 -14.52 24.77
C LYS A 33 -25.40 -13.82 24.23
N HIS A 34 -24.58 -13.25 25.12
CA HIS A 34 -23.32 -12.58 24.76
C HIS A 34 -22.26 -13.58 24.29
N THR A 35 -22.06 -14.71 24.97
CA THR A 35 -21.16 -15.80 24.56
C THR A 35 -21.62 -16.44 23.25
N ARG A 36 -22.93 -16.55 23.02
CA ARG A 36 -23.49 -17.01 21.74
C ARG A 36 -23.22 -16.01 20.62
N ARG A 37 -23.42 -14.70 20.85
CA ARG A 37 -23.02 -13.64 19.91
C ARG A 37 -21.51 -13.69 19.61
N LEU A 38 -20.66 -13.83 20.62
CA LEU A 38 -19.21 -13.96 20.45
C LEU A 38 -18.84 -15.22 19.67
N ARG A 39 -19.51 -16.36 19.90
CA ARG A 39 -19.33 -17.58 19.08
C ARG A 39 -19.85 -17.45 17.65
N GLU A 40 -20.93 -16.71 17.43
CA GLU A 40 -21.49 -16.45 16.09
C GLU A 40 -20.63 -15.44 15.30
N LEU A 41 -19.95 -14.52 16.00
CA LEU A 41 -18.92 -13.62 15.47
C LEU A 41 -17.59 -14.35 15.22
N ALA A 42 -17.23 -15.31 16.07
CA ALA A 42 -16.03 -16.14 15.94
C ALA A 42 -16.23 -17.38 15.03
N ALA A 43 -17.46 -17.72 14.67
CA ALA A 43 -17.76 -18.86 13.79
C ALA A 43 -17.01 -18.81 12.43
N PRO A 44 -16.79 -17.65 11.78
CA PRO A 44 -15.98 -17.56 10.56
C PRO A 44 -14.50 -17.91 10.78
N LEU A 45 -13.96 -17.72 12.00
CA LEU A 45 -12.57 -18.08 12.32
C LEU A 45 -12.36 -19.60 12.39
N LEU A 46 -13.42 -20.38 12.60
CA LEU A 46 -13.34 -21.82 12.90
C LEU A 46 -13.92 -22.72 11.81
N LEU A 47 -14.77 -22.20 10.92
CA LEU A 47 -15.53 -23.05 9.99
C LEU A 47 -15.04 -23.07 8.55
N ASP A 48 -14.25 -22.10 8.08
CA ASP A 48 -13.83 -22.05 6.65
C ASP A 48 -12.48 -21.36 6.42
N ALA A 49 -11.57 -21.34 7.39
CA ALA A 49 -10.17 -21.08 7.09
C ALA A 49 -9.68 -22.29 6.27
N THR A 50 -9.66 -22.17 4.95
CA THR A 50 -8.95 -23.11 4.09
C THR A 50 -7.53 -23.23 4.64
N SER A 51 -6.94 -24.44 4.61
CA SER A 51 -5.52 -24.61 4.96
C SER A 51 -4.58 -23.75 4.11
N ASP A 52 -5.09 -23.19 3.01
CA ASP A 52 -4.38 -22.34 2.07
C ASP A 52 -3.98 -21.01 2.70
N HIS A 53 -2.68 -20.73 2.63
CA HIS A 53 -2.07 -19.48 3.03
C HIS A 53 -1.81 -18.58 1.82
N ARG A 54 -1.57 -17.27 2.03
CA ARG A 54 -1.24 -16.30 0.95
C ARG A 54 -0.12 -16.81 0.01
N LEU A 55 0.83 -17.54 0.59
CA LEU A 55 1.97 -18.12 -0.12
C LEU A 55 1.53 -19.20 -1.14
N ASP A 56 0.64 -20.09 -0.74
CA ASP A 56 0.15 -21.18 -1.59
C ASP A 56 -0.67 -20.62 -2.75
N THR A 57 -1.44 -19.57 -2.48
CA THR A 57 -2.22 -18.88 -3.50
C THR A 57 -1.31 -18.18 -4.51
N ALA A 58 -0.31 -17.42 -4.05
CA ALA A 58 0.64 -16.73 -4.93
C ALA A 58 1.43 -17.72 -5.81
N THR A 59 1.88 -18.84 -5.23
CA THR A 59 2.65 -19.87 -5.93
C THR A 59 1.82 -20.55 -7.03
N ARG A 60 0.59 -20.96 -6.70
CA ARG A 60 -0.33 -21.58 -7.65
C ARG A 60 -0.67 -20.66 -8.83
N GLU A 61 -0.81 -19.37 -8.57
CA GLU A 61 -1.07 -18.39 -9.63
C GLU A 61 0.13 -18.15 -10.55
N ALA A 62 1.34 -18.17 -10.01
CA ALA A 62 2.53 -18.15 -10.84
C ALA A 62 2.61 -19.42 -11.72
N GLU A 63 2.25 -20.59 -11.20
CA GLU A 63 2.26 -21.86 -11.94
C GLU A 63 1.22 -21.92 -13.08
N LYS A 64 0.07 -21.24 -12.94
CA LYS A 64 -0.91 -21.10 -14.03
C LYS A 64 -0.38 -20.29 -15.22
N GLY A 65 0.65 -19.47 -15.00
CA GLY A 65 1.25 -18.59 -15.99
C GLY A 65 0.56 -17.23 -16.08
N PHE A 66 0.80 -16.54 -17.20
CA PHE A 66 0.43 -15.14 -17.37
C PHE A 66 -0.16 -14.87 -18.77
N GLU A 67 -0.80 -13.70 -18.91
CA GLU A 67 -1.23 -13.12 -20.17
C GLU A 67 -0.63 -11.72 -20.36
N VAL A 68 -0.14 -11.44 -21.57
CA VAL A 68 0.56 -10.19 -21.87
C VAL A 68 -0.43 -9.15 -22.42
N CYS A 69 -0.47 -7.97 -21.80
CA CYS A 69 -1.28 -6.87 -22.29
C CYS A 69 -0.80 -6.41 -23.68
N SER A 70 -1.72 -6.26 -24.63
CA SER A 70 -1.44 -5.82 -26.00
C SER A 70 -0.95 -4.37 -26.10
N VAL A 71 -1.30 -3.54 -25.11
CA VAL A 71 -0.99 -2.10 -25.07
C VAL A 71 0.32 -1.84 -24.34
N CYS A 72 0.43 -2.22 -23.06
CA CYS A 72 1.61 -1.91 -22.25
C CYS A 72 2.59 -3.08 -22.11
N GLU A 73 2.31 -4.26 -22.64
CA GLU A 73 3.18 -5.44 -22.52
C GLU A 73 3.38 -5.92 -21.07
N PHE A 74 2.50 -5.54 -20.14
CA PHE A 74 2.54 -6.04 -18.77
C PHE A 74 2.05 -7.50 -18.71
N GLU A 75 2.78 -8.32 -17.98
CA GLU A 75 2.52 -9.74 -17.77
C GLU A 75 1.50 -9.94 -16.64
N ASN A 76 0.20 -9.94 -16.95
CA ASN A 76 -0.88 -10.08 -15.97
C ASN A 76 -1.08 -11.53 -15.55
N PHE A 77 -1.73 -11.75 -14.41
CA PHE A 77 -2.22 -13.09 -14.03
C PHE A 77 -3.11 -13.69 -15.12
N LYS A 78 -3.09 -15.02 -15.26
CA LYS A 78 -3.73 -15.77 -16.35
C LYS A 78 -5.22 -15.43 -16.55
N ASP A 79 -5.93 -15.28 -15.45
CA ASP A 79 -7.39 -15.09 -15.42
C ASP A 79 -7.80 -13.60 -15.40
N ALA A 80 -6.86 -12.66 -15.56
CA ALA A 80 -7.14 -11.23 -15.47
C ALA A 80 -8.01 -10.75 -16.65
N LEU A 81 -9.16 -10.14 -16.36
CA LEU A 81 -10.06 -9.55 -17.38
C LEU A 81 -9.53 -8.22 -17.94
N PHE A 82 -8.80 -7.47 -17.12
CA PHE A 82 -8.21 -6.19 -17.47
C PHE A 82 -6.75 -6.18 -17.08
N CYS A 83 -5.95 -5.39 -17.79
CA CYS A 83 -4.57 -5.18 -17.41
C CYS A 83 -4.50 -4.38 -16.11
N SER A 84 -3.88 -4.93 -15.09
CA SER A 84 -3.79 -4.31 -13.76
C SER A 84 -3.13 -2.93 -13.79
N ILE A 85 -2.15 -2.72 -14.67
CA ILE A 85 -1.42 -1.45 -14.77
C ILE A 85 -2.15 -0.43 -15.64
N CYS A 86 -2.55 -0.80 -16.87
CA CYS A 86 -3.08 0.18 -17.83
C CYS A 86 -4.62 0.20 -17.99
N GLY A 87 -5.34 -0.76 -17.41
CA GLY A 87 -6.80 -0.88 -17.50
C GLY A 87 -7.32 -1.44 -18.83
N GLU A 88 -6.46 -1.76 -19.80
CA GLU A 88 -6.88 -2.33 -21.09
C GLU A 88 -7.56 -3.70 -20.89
N ARG A 89 -8.65 -3.96 -21.62
CA ARG A 89 -9.33 -5.27 -21.56
C ARG A 89 -8.46 -6.36 -22.18
N MET A 90 -8.39 -7.51 -21.52
CA MET A 90 -7.62 -8.66 -21.98
C MET A 90 -8.46 -9.54 -22.93
N ASP A 91 -7.86 -9.98 -24.04
CA ASP A 91 -8.49 -10.88 -25.03
C ASP A 91 -8.49 -12.33 -24.51
N THR A 92 -9.39 -12.68 -23.59
CA THR A 92 -9.48 -14.03 -22.99
C THR A 92 -10.02 -15.11 -23.94
N SER A 93 -10.50 -14.75 -25.13
CA SER A 93 -11.16 -15.65 -26.09
C SER A 93 -10.21 -16.42 -27.02
N ARG A 94 -8.89 -16.25 -26.91
CA ARG A 94 -7.90 -16.93 -27.78
C ARG A 94 -7.22 -18.16 -27.17
N SER A 95 -7.54 -18.53 -25.93
CA SER A 95 -6.80 -19.53 -25.14
C SER A 95 -7.42 -20.94 -25.11
N ALA A 96 -8.57 -21.17 -25.76
CA ALA A 96 -9.18 -22.51 -25.81
C ALA A 96 -8.53 -23.48 -26.81
N ASP A 97 -7.53 -23.07 -27.60
CA ASP A 97 -6.91 -23.96 -28.57
C ASP A 97 -5.42 -23.61 -28.79
N ASN A 98 -4.52 -24.33 -28.12
CA ASN A 98 -3.18 -24.74 -28.57
C ASN A 98 -2.31 -25.20 -27.38
N SER A 99 -2.50 -26.45 -26.96
CA SER A 99 -1.36 -27.22 -26.47
C SER A 99 -0.49 -27.61 -27.67
N SER A 100 0.83 -27.49 -27.54
CA SER A 100 1.85 -27.77 -28.56
C SER A 100 1.99 -26.76 -29.72
N LYS A 101 2.89 -25.78 -29.56
CA LYS A 101 3.86 -25.28 -30.58
C LYS A 101 4.55 -24.00 -30.08
N ASN A 102 5.20 -24.08 -28.92
CA ASN A 102 6.00 -23.00 -28.36
C ASN A 102 7.47 -23.14 -28.76
N LYS A 103 7.88 -22.45 -29.83
CA LYS A 103 9.26 -21.96 -30.12
C LYS A 103 9.38 -21.30 -31.50
N LYS A 104 8.47 -21.58 -32.45
CA LYS A 104 8.51 -20.98 -33.81
C LYS A 104 7.63 -19.74 -34.02
N LYS A 105 6.73 -19.38 -33.09
CA LYS A 105 5.88 -18.16 -33.19
C LYS A 105 6.56 -16.87 -32.70
N ARG A 106 7.60 -16.94 -31.84
CA ARG A 106 8.40 -15.77 -31.40
C ARG A 106 9.13 -15.05 -32.55
N ARG A 107 9.42 -15.72 -33.66
CA ARG A 107 10.11 -15.13 -34.83
C ARG A 107 9.19 -14.56 -35.91
N LYS A 108 7.88 -14.83 -35.87
CA LYS A 108 6.91 -14.30 -36.86
C LYS A 108 6.14 -13.06 -36.39
N PHE A 109 6.33 -12.63 -35.14
CA PHE A 109 5.76 -11.39 -34.61
C PHE A 109 6.55 -10.13 -35.08
N MET A 110 7.83 -10.28 -35.43
CA MET A 110 8.71 -9.21 -35.93
C MET A 110 8.52 -8.83 -37.41
N ARG A 111 7.43 -9.28 -38.06
CA ARG A 111 7.21 -9.01 -39.50
C ARG A 111 5.79 -8.56 -39.84
N LYS A 112 5.16 -7.84 -38.92
CA LYS A 112 3.98 -6.99 -39.15
C LYS A 112 4.18 -5.57 -38.58
N ASN A 113 5.41 -5.06 -38.65
CA ASN A 113 5.78 -3.72 -38.16
C ASN A 113 5.57 -2.58 -39.16
N LYS A 114 4.62 -2.72 -40.10
CA LYS A 114 4.29 -1.67 -41.09
C LYS A 114 2.82 -1.22 -41.05
N LYS A 115 2.04 -1.71 -40.09
CA LYS A 115 0.62 -1.35 -39.89
C LYS A 115 0.30 -0.89 -38.45
N LYS A 116 1.33 -0.65 -37.63
CA LYS A 116 1.22 -0.30 -36.20
C LYS A 116 1.46 1.20 -35.89
N GLN A 117 1.66 2.03 -36.92
CA GLN A 117 1.76 3.49 -36.78
C GLN A 117 0.39 4.20 -36.84
N THR A 118 -0.70 3.48 -37.17
CA THR A 118 -2.02 4.08 -37.40
C THR A 118 -3.01 3.94 -36.23
N GLU A 119 -2.64 3.26 -35.14
CA GLU A 119 -3.45 3.13 -33.90
C GLU A 119 -2.87 3.91 -32.70
N LEU A 120 -1.79 4.67 -32.89
CA LEU A 120 -1.09 5.43 -31.85
C LEU A 120 -1.77 6.76 -31.45
N ARG A 121 -2.95 7.08 -31.98
CA ARG A 121 -3.55 8.41 -31.79
C ARG A 121 -4.43 8.59 -30.56
N ASN A 122 -4.90 7.54 -29.89
CA ASN A 122 -5.81 7.67 -28.75
C ASN A 122 -5.43 6.76 -27.56
N LEU A 123 -4.17 6.77 -27.10
CA LEU A 123 -3.83 6.13 -25.82
C LEU A 123 -4.20 7.05 -24.66
N THR A 124 -4.75 6.48 -23.58
CA THR A 124 -5.01 7.22 -22.34
C THR A 124 -3.70 7.58 -21.62
N GLU A 125 -3.73 8.57 -20.73
CA GLU A 125 -2.54 8.94 -19.95
C GLU A 125 -2.01 7.76 -19.11
N ARG A 126 -2.92 6.97 -18.51
CA ARG A 126 -2.60 5.74 -17.79
C ARG A 126 -1.89 4.71 -18.68
N GLN A 127 -2.34 4.52 -19.93
CA GLN A 127 -1.69 3.62 -20.88
C GLN A 127 -0.30 4.11 -21.31
N VAL A 128 -0.14 5.42 -21.52
CA VAL A 128 1.16 6.03 -21.83
C VAL A 128 2.13 5.86 -20.66
N ARG A 129 1.67 6.10 -19.43
CA ARG A 129 2.45 5.86 -18.21
C ARG A 129 2.88 4.39 -18.10
N ALA A 130 1.93 3.46 -18.23
CA ALA A 130 2.19 2.03 -18.17
C ALA A 130 3.24 1.58 -19.20
N LYS A 131 3.23 2.13 -20.41
CA LYS A 131 4.26 1.87 -21.43
C LYS A 131 5.65 2.37 -21.02
N LYS A 132 5.73 3.51 -20.34
CA LYS A 132 6.99 4.11 -19.87
C LYS A 132 7.52 3.47 -18.57
N ARG A 133 6.85 2.47 -17.99
CA ARG A 133 7.30 1.83 -16.73
C ARG A 133 8.70 1.23 -16.82
N LYS A 134 9.07 0.71 -18.00
CA LYS A 134 10.39 0.12 -18.29
C LYS A 134 11.35 1.10 -19.00
N GLU A 135 11.08 2.41 -18.94
CA GLU A 135 11.98 3.43 -19.52
C GLU A 135 13.37 3.35 -18.89
N TRP A 136 13.44 3.22 -17.57
CA TRP A 136 14.68 3.02 -16.82
C TRP A 136 14.76 1.58 -16.33
N THR A 137 15.84 0.89 -16.67
CA THR A 137 16.09 -0.50 -16.24
C THR A 137 17.52 -0.66 -15.75
N ARG A 138 17.73 -1.57 -14.81
CA ARG A 138 19.08 -1.91 -14.33
C ARG A 138 19.74 -2.92 -15.25
N LYS A 139 21.02 -2.72 -15.56
CA LYS A 139 21.86 -3.66 -16.31
C LYS A 139 23.20 -3.85 -15.61
N LEU A 140 23.90 -4.93 -15.96
CA LEU A 140 25.29 -5.17 -15.55
C LEU A 140 26.22 -4.77 -16.68
N ASP A 141 27.33 -4.14 -16.33
CA ASP A 141 28.46 -3.98 -17.23
C ASP A 141 29.36 -5.22 -17.24
N VAL A 142 30.48 -5.13 -17.96
CA VAL A 142 31.46 -6.21 -18.08
C VAL A 142 32.18 -6.54 -16.76
N GLU A 143 32.21 -5.59 -15.83
CA GLU A 143 32.83 -5.72 -14.50
C GLU A 143 31.80 -6.23 -13.45
N GLY A 144 30.54 -6.41 -13.84
CA GLY A 144 29.46 -6.83 -12.96
C GLY A 144 28.92 -5.72 -12.07
N LYS A 145 29.20 -4.45 -12.38
CA LYS A 145 28.60 -3.28 -11.72
C LYS A 145 27.23 -2.97 -12.31
N MET A 146 26.28 -2.62 -11.44
CA MET A 146 24.95 -2.24 -11.89
C MET A 146 24.90 -0.77 -12.31
N TYR A 147 24.28 -0.50 -13.45
CA TYR A 147 24.02 0.85 -13.92
C TYR A 147 22.58 1.00 -14.45
N TRP A 148 22.11 2.25 -14.48
CA TRP A 148 20.82 2.61 -15.05
C TRP A 148 20.93 2.74 -16.57
N TYR A 149 20.13 1.96 -17.29
CA TYR A 149 19.94 2.05 -18.73
C TYR A 149 18.60 2.69 -19.05
N ARG A 150 18.61 3.75 -19.86
CA ARG A 150 17.41 4.37 -20.41
C ARG A 150 17.12 3.80 -21.80
N ALA A 151 15.93 3.29 -22.02
CA ALA A 151 15.46 2.96 -23.36
C ALA A 151 15.11 4.27 -24.11
N THR A 152 15.81 4.57 -25.20
CA THR A 152 15.49 5.68 -26.11
C THR A 152 14.63 5.16 -27.27
N GLU A 153 13.70 5.96 -27.79
CA GLU A 153 12.97 5.60 -29.00
C GLU A 153 13.94 5.57 -30.21
N GLU A 154 13.75 4.64 -31.15
CA GLU A 154 14.59 4.50 -32.35
C GLU A 154 14.51 5.79 -33.19
N GLY A 155 15.51 6.68 -33.09
CA GLY A 155 15.59 7.92 -33.87
C GLY A 155 16.33 9.07 -33.21
N ASP A 156 16.39 9.11 -31.88
CA ASP A 156 17.01 10.21 -31.13
C ASP A 156 18.52 9.97 -30.92
N ASN A 157 19.32 10.23 -31.96
CA ASN A 157 20.78 10.37 -31.85
C ASN A 157 21.20 11.78 -31.39
N GLU A 158 20.28 12.58 -30.86
CA GLU A 158 20.56 13.91 -30.31
C GLU A 158 21.05 13.81 -28.87
N ALA A 159 21.94 14.73 -28.47
CA ALA A 159 22.37 14.85 -27.09
C ALA A 159 21.16 15.14 -26.20
N VAL A 160 20.91 14.28 -25.21
CA VAL A 160 19.81 14.45 -24.25
C VAL A 160 19.97 15.79 -23.54
N ALA A 161 19.01 16.69 -23.70
CA ALA A 161 19.02 17.99 -23.03
C ALA A 161 19.22 17.82 -21.51
N PRO A 162 19.96 18.71 -20.81
CA PRO A 162 20.25 18.57 -19.38
C PRO A 162 19.01 18.31 -18.51
N ALA A 163 17.89 19.00 -18.79
CA ALA A 163 16.61 18.83 -18.10
C ALA A 163 15.98 17.41 -18.26
N ARG A 164 16.40 16.66 -19.28
CA ARG A 164 15.96 15.27 -19.53
C ARG A 164 16.98 14.25 -19.06
N VAL A 165 18.14 14.64 -18.55
CA VAL A 165 19.11 13.70 -17.96
C VAL A 165 18.49 13.14 -16.68
N GLY A 166 18.42 11.81 -16.58
CA GLY A 166 17.94 11.14 -15.37
C GLY A 166 18.87 11.42 -14.20
N LYS A 167 18.29 11.77 -13.06
CA LYS A 167 18.99 12.07 -11.80
C LYS A 167 18.60 11.09 -10.72
N VAL A 168 19.57 10.75 -9.89
CA VAL A 168 19.40 9.95 -8.69
C VAL A 168 19.89 10.75 -7.48
N ILE A 169 19.39 10.39 -6.31
CA ILE A 169 19.78 11.04 -5.06
C ILE A 169 20.72 10.14 -4.25
N ARG A 170 21.60 10.79 -3.50
CA ARG A 170 22.45 10.17 -2.49
C ARG A 170 22.46 11.05 -1.26
N PHE A 171 22.11 10.48 -0.11
CA PHE A 171 22.31 11.14 1.17
C PHE A 171 23.75 10.96 1.63
N VAL A 172 24.40 12.07 1.96
CA VAL A 172 25.72 12.09 2.56
C VAL A 172 25.54 11.93 4.06
N LYS A 173 26.00 10.80 4.62
CA LYS A 173 25.93 10.61 6.07
C LYS A 173 26.79 11.70 6.74
N PRO A 174 26.25 12.54 7.64
CA PRO A 174 27.08 13.35 8.50
C PRO A 174 28.01 12.41 9.28
N ASN A 175 29.28 12.80 9.39
CA ASN A 175 30.39 11.98 9.87
C ASN A 175 30.00 10.97 10.96
N THR A 176 30.14 9.68 10.65
CA THR A 176 30.01 8.58 11.60
C THR A 176 31.00 8.74 12.76
N SER A 177 30.51 9.17 13.92
CA SER A 177 31.22 8.99 15.18
C SER A 177 30.94 7.58 15.72
N THR A 178 32.02 6.79 15.79
CA THR A 178 32.22 5.55 16.55
C THR A 178 31.30 4.34 16.26
N LYS A 179 31.93 3.33 15.65
CA LYS A 179 31.59 1.91 15.67
C LYS A 179 30.82 1.50 16.94
N MET A 180 29.65 0.89 16.79
CA MET A 180 29.10 0.03 17.84
C MET A 180 29.88 -1.29 17.89
N PRO A 181 30.13 -1.85 19.09
CA PRO A 181 30.86 -3.10 19.26
C PRO A 181 30.01 -4.32 18.85
N GLY A 182 30.72 -5.40 18.51
CA GLY A 182 30.27 -6.65 17.93
C GLY A 182 28.87 -7.17 18.29
N GLN A 183 28.25 -7.79 17.29
CA GLN A 183 27.18 -8.78 17.46
C GLN A 183 27.57 -9.78 18.56
N MET A 184 26.98 -9.66 19.74
CA MET A 184 26.92 -10.77 20.67
C MET A 184 25.81 -11.70 20.17
N GLN A 185 26.18 -12.95 19.88
CA GLN A 185 25.24 -14.04 19.73
C GLN A 185 24.42 -14.12 21.02
N GLY A 186 23.11 -13.83 20.91
CA GLY A 186 22.17 -13.99 22.02
C GLY A 186 22.07 -15.45 22.44
N PRO A 187 21.80 -15.75 23.72
CA PRO A 187 21.68 -17.11 24.19
C PRO A 187 20.48 -17.80 23.53
N VAL A 188 20.67 -19.06 23.16
CA VAL A 188 19.59 -19.98 22.79
C VAL A 188 18.70 -20.15 24.02
N MET A 189 17.55 -19.47 24.05
CA MET A 189 16.54 -19.69 25.08
C MET A 189 15.70 -20.92 24.75
N ASN A 190 15.57 -21.80 25.74
CA ASN A 190 14.64 -22.93 25.71
C ASN A 190 13.19 -22.40 25.67
N LEU A 191 12.39 -22.97 24.77
CA LEU A 191 10.97 -22.63 24.59
C LEU A 191 10.14 -22.96 25.85
N SER A 192 9.35 -21.98 26.30
CA SER A 192 7.99 -22.18 26.86
C SER A 192 7.18 -20.90 27.09
N GLU A 193 7.73 -19.70 26.87
CA GLU A 193 6.97 -18.44 26.98
C GLU A 193 7.14 -17.59 25.71
N VAL A 194 6.03 -17.11 25.15
CA VAL A 194 6.03 -16.21 23.99
C VAL A 194 6.57 -14.85 24.44
N ALA A 195 7.65 -14.37 23.81
CA ALA A 195 8.23 -13.08 24.17
C ALA A 195 7.31 -11.94 23.71
N VAL A 196 6.81 -11.15 24.67
CA VAL A 196 6.07 -9.91 24.41
C VAL A 196 7.08 -8.78 24.39
N VAL A 197 7.22 -8.13 23.23
CA VAL A 197 8.13 -7.00 23.06
C VAL A 197 7.33 -5.71 23.19
N GLU A 198 7.73 -4.88 24.15
CA GLU A 198 7.23 -3.52 24.31
C GLU A 198 8.14 -2.52 23.55
N PRO A 199 7.60 -1.38 23.09
CA PRO A 199 8.36 -0.38 22.33
C PRO A 199 9.56 0.20 23.11
N GLY A 200 10.65 0.48 22.40
CA GLY A 200 11.87 1.07 22.96
C GLY A 200 11.80 2.60 23.13
N LYS A 201 12.96 3.25 23.30
CA LYS A 201 13.05 4.72 23.36
C LYS A 201 12.91 5.33 21.96
N THR A 202 12.23 6.48 21.89
CA THR A 202 12.02 7.26 20.66
C THR A 202 13.34 7.70 20.02
N LYS A 203 13.50 7.44 18.73
CA LYS A 203 14.61 7.98 17.94
C LYS A 203 14.39 9.48 17.75
N VAL A 204 15.40 10.28 18.06
CA VAL A 204 15.38 11.73 17.81
C VAL A 204 16.13 12.00 16.52
N PHE A 205 15.47 12.68 15.58
CA PHE A 205 16.06 13.12 14.31
C PHE A 205 16.28 14.63 14.39
N SER A 206 17.52 15.06 14.61
CA SER A 206 17.86 16.49 14.75
C SER A 206 18.72 17.04 13.61
N GLU A 207 19.20 16.20 12.70
CA GLU A 207 20.16 16.60 11.66
C GLU A 207 19.46 16.74 10.29
N VAL A 208 19.78 17.84 9.60
CA VAL A 208 19.40 18.09 8.21
C VAL A 208 20.19 17.11 7.33
N ALA A 209 19.49 16.38 6.47
CA ALA A 209 20.12 15.43 5.56
C ALA A 209 20.83 16.18 4.43
N ASP A 210 22.16 16.06 4.38
CA ASP A 210 22.92 16.51 3.21
C ASP A 210 22.65 15.55 2.04
N MET A 211 22.27 16.09 0.89
CA MET A 211 21.79 15.32 -0.26
C MET A 211 22.44 15.79 -1.56
N ASP A 212 23.18 14.87 -2.17
CA ASP A 212 23.71 15.01 -3.51
C ASP A 212 22.67 14.57 -4.55
N ILE A 213 22.53 15.36 -5.61
CA ILE A 213 21.77 15.00 -6.81
C ILE A 213 22.76 14.70 -7.92
N LEU A 214 22.80 13.45 -8.37
CA LEU A 214 23.81 12.94 -9.30
C LEU A 214 23.16 12.49 -10.61
N PRO A 215 23.82 12.70 -11.77
CA PRO A 215 23.37 12.08 -13.01
C PRO A 215 23.40 10.54 -12.89
N ALA A 216 22.34 9.88 -13.36
CA ALA A 216 22.15 8.43 -13.20
C ALA A 216 23.29 7.58 -13.78
N TYR A 217 23.94 8.05 -14.85
CA TYR A 217 25.07 7.35 -15.49
C TYR A 217 26.37 7.41 -14.66
N LYS A 218 26.46 8.27 -13.64
CA LYS A 218 27.59 8.36 -12.72
C LYS A 218 27.38 7.56 -11.42
N TRP A 219 26.21 6.95 -11.24
CA TRP A 219 25.82 6.28 -10.01
C TRP A 219 25.69 4.77 -10.18
N ASP A 220 26.03 4.01 -9.15
CA ASP A 220 25.83 2.56 -9.12
C ASP A 220 24.38 2.25 -8.77
N ALA A 221 23.67 1.63 -9.71
CA ALA A 221 22.24 1.36 -9.58
C ALA A 221 21.90 0.27 -8.54
N SER A 222 22.92 -0.36 -7.94
CA SER A 222 22.76 -1.28 -6.79
C SER A 222 22.85 -0.59 -5.43
N VAL A 223 23.20 0.71 -5.38
CA VAL A 223 23.36 1.43 -4.12
C VAL A 223 22.09 2.21 -3.81
N ARG A 224 21.58 2.07 -2.57
CA ARG A 224 20.44 2.83 -2.05
C ARG A 224 20.77 4.31 -1.96
N ALA A 225 19.74 5.15 -1.97
CA ALA A 225 19.89 6.58 -1.67
C ALA A 225 20.55 6.82 -0.29
N THR A 226 20.31 5.94 0.69
CA THR A 226 20.89 6.00 2.05
C THR A 226 22.36 5.52 2.12
N GLY A 227 22.94 5.10 0.99
CA GLY A 227 24.34 4.69 0.86
C GLY A 227 24.63 3.21 1.15
N GLU A 228 23.62 2.45 1.56
CA GLU A 228 23.74 0.98 1.70
C GLU A 228 23.80 0.30 0.33
N THR A 229 24.64 -0.71 0.22
CA THR A 229 24.79 -1.52 -0.99
C THR A 229 24.06 -2.85 -0.82
N LEU A 230 23.75 -3.50 -1.95
CA LEU A 230 23.16 -4.85 -1.97
C LEU A 230 24.02 -5.89 -1.23
N GLU A 231 25.30 -5.59 -0.96
CA GLU A 231 26.23 -6.16 0.04
C GLU A 231 27.62 -5.53 -0.10
N ASN A 232 28.45 -5.62 0.95
CA ASN A 232 29.79 -5.02 1.05
C ASN A 232 30.96 -5.88 0.53
N ASP A 233 30.71 -7.04 -0.07
CA ASP A 233 31.79 -7.91 -0.54
C ASP A 233 31.93 -7.85 -2.05
N ASN A 234 33.01 -7.23 -2.53
CA ASN A 234 33.52 -7.34 -3.91
C ASN A 234 34.02 -8.77 -4.26
N ASN A 235 33.50 -9.79 -3.58
CA ASN A 235 33.79 -11.20 -3.83
C ASN A 235 32.88 -11.73 -4.96
N LEU A 236 33.25 -12.88 -5.56
CA LEU A 236 32.49 -13.58 -6.61
C LEU A 236 30.98 -13.70 -6.27
N THR A 237 30.67 -13.83 -4.98
CA THR A 237 29.31 -13.92 -4.40
C THR A 237 28.44 -12.68 -4.65
N GLY A 238 29.02 -11.47 -4.64
CA GLY A 238 28.28 -10.22 -4.82
C GLY A 238 27.87 -9.97 -6.28
N VAL A 239 28.71 -10.35 -7.24
CA VAL A 239 28.36 -10.28 -8.67
C VAL A 239 27.27 -11.31 -9.00
N ASP A 240 27.36 -12.52 -8.46
CA ASP A 240 26.35 -13.55 -8.68
C ASP A 240 24.98 -13.18 -8.09
N ARG A 241 24.95 -12.58 -6.89
CA ARG A 241 23.71 -12.04 -6.28
C ARG A 241 23.09 -10.91 -7.10
N ARG A 242 23.91 -10.00 -7.62
CA ARG A 242 23.44 -8.94 -8.54
C ARG A 242 22.87 -9.52 -9.83
N ARG A 243 23.51 -10.55 -10.40
CA ARG A 243 23.02 -11.27 -11.58
C ARG A 243 21.73 -12.02 -11.30
N GLU A 244 21.62 -12.70 -10.16
CA GLU A 244 20.40 -13.39 -9.73
C GLU A 244 19.24 -12.41 -9.56
N THR A 245 19.49 -11.27 -8.89
CA THR A 245 18.48 -10.20 -8.69
C THR A 245 17.94 -9.71 -10.03
N LEU A 246 18.80 -9.44 -11.02
CA LEU A 246 18.36 -9.02 -12.35
C LEU A 246 17.67 -10.13 -13.13
N THR A 247 18.09 -11.37 -12.94
CA THR A 247 17.44 -12.54 -13.54
C THR A 247 16.02 -12.69 -13.01
N LEU A 248 15.81 -12.46 -11.71
CA LEU A 248 14.50 -12.45 -11.07
C LEU A 248 13.66 -11.25 -11.52
N ALA A 249 14.24 -10.05 -11.56
CA ALA A 249 13.56 -8.83 -12.04
C ALA A 249 13.10 -8.94 -13.50
N GLY A 250 13.79 -9.74 -14.32
CA GLY A 250 13.42 -10.03 -15.71
C GLY A 250 12.36 -11.13 -15.89
N LYS A 251 11.86 -11.75 -14.82
CA LYS A 251 10.74 -12.70 -14.90
C LYS A 251 9.39 -11.99 -15.03
N ASP A 252 8.35 -12.75 -15.40
CA ASP A 252 6.98 -12.28 -15.41
C ASP A 252 6.51 -11.87 -14.00
N PHE A 253 5.53 -10.97 -13.94
CA PHE A 253 5.04 -10.42 -12.68
C PHE A 253 4.50 -11.49 -11.70
N PRO A 254 3.69 -12.50 -12.12
CA PRO A 254 3.25 -13.56 -11.22
C PRO A 254 4.41 -14.32 -10.57
N ALA A 255 5.45 -14.68 -11.33
CA ALA A 255 6.63 -15.33 -10.79
C ALA A 255 7.41 -14.44 -9.80
N LYS A 256 7.53 -13.12 -10.09
CA LYS A 256 8.14 -12.15 -9.18
C LYS A 256 7.34 -12.02 -7.89
N TYR A 257 6.02 -11.94 -7.99
CA TYR A 257 5.11 -11.86 -6.84
C TYR A 257 5.20 -13.10 -5.95
N ALA A 258 5.16 -14.31 -6.54
CA ALA A 258 5.29 -15.55 -5.77
C ALA A 258 6.64 -15.63 -5.04
N PHE A 259 7.74 -15.26 -5.70
CA PHE A 259 9.05 -15.19 -5.07
C PHE A 259 9.10 -14.16 -3.94
N PHE A 260 8.50 -12.98 -4.15
CA PHE A 260 8.41 -11.94 -3.14
C PHE A 260 7.66 -12.44 -1.90
N VAL A 261 6.44 -12.96 -2.07
CA VAL A 261 5.61 -13.47 -0.96
C VAL A 261 6.31 -14.60 -0.21
N LYS A 262 6.99 -15.51 -0.92
CA LYS A 262 7.79 -16.58 -0.30
C LYS A 262 8.89 -16.02 0.59
N THR A 263 9.62 -15.03 0.09
CA THR A 263 10.77 -14.47 0.80
C THR A 263 10.31 -13.61 1.97
N THR A 264 9.28 -12.78 1.81
CA THR A 264 8.71 -11.98 2.92
C THR A 264 8.07 -12.84 3.99
N ALA A 265 7.40 -13.94 3.63
CA ALA A 265 6.86 -14.88 4.62
C ALA A 265 7.97 -15.54 5.47
N ALA A 266 9.14 -15.82 4.87
CA ALA A 266 10.30 -16.36 5.59
C ALA A 266 11.01 -15.31 6.46
N LEU A 267 10.80 -14.01 6.20
CA LEU A 267 11.36 -12.90 6.98
C LEU A 267 10.53 -12.57 8.23
N LEU A 268 9.24 -12.90 8.23
CA LEU A 268 8.34 -12.67 9.37
C LEU A 268 8.63 -13.66 10.49
N VAL A 269 8.77 -13.15 11.71
CA VAL A 269 8.89 -14.01 12.90
C VAL A 269 7.50 -14.53 13.26
N PRO A 270 7.32 -15.87 13.42
CA PRO A 270 6.03 -16.43 13.79
C PRO A 270 5.54 -15.92 15.15
N PRO A 271 4.24 -15.63 15.32
CA PRO A 271 3.67 -15.12 16.56
C PRO A 271 3.76 -16.09 17.75
N GLU A 272 4.01 -17.38 17.48
CA GLU A 272 4.29 -18.41 18.50
C GLU A 272 5.67 -18.24 19.14
N VAL A 273 6.60 -17.56 18.45
CA VAL A 273 7.95 -17.28 18.95
C VAL A 273 7.97 -15.92 19.63
N GLU A 274 7.51 -14.88 18.93
CA GLU A 274 7.59 -13.51 19.38
C GLU A 274 6.53 -12.63 18.71
N PHE A 275 5.95 -11.69 19.46
CA PHE A 275 5.11 -10.65 18.88
C PHE A 275 5.31 -9.29 19.57
N LEU A 276 5.12 -8.23 18.79
CA LEU A 276 5.03 -6.85 19.25
C LEU A 276 3.61 -6.59 19.72
N LYS A 277 3.46 -6.06 20.94
CA LYS A 277 2.17 -5.60 21.45
C LYS A 277 2.10 -4.08 21.39
N LEU A 278 1.17 -3.55 20.61
CA LEU A 278 0.90 -2.11 20.57
C LEU A 278 -0.39 -1.85 21.33
N SER A 279 -0.28 -1.15 22.45
CA SER A 279 -1.44 -0.72 23.24
C SER A 279 -1.74 0.73 22.90
N ILE A 280 -2.94 1.00 22.40
CA ILE A 280 -3.32 2.29 21.80
C ILE A 280 -4.68 2.75 22.32
N HIS A 281 -4.83 4.03 22.63
CA HIS A 281 -6.12 4.69 22.86
C HIS A 281 -6.72 5.12 21.52
N ARG A 282 -8.01 4.87 21.30
CA ARG A 282 -8.67 5.28 20.04
C ARG A 282 -8.60 6.79 19.80
N ASP A 283 -8.74 7.57 20.86
CA ASP A 283 -8.72 9.03 20.78
C ASP A 283 -7.35 9.59 20.33
N TYR A 284 -6.27 8.85 20.56
CA TYR A 284 -4.89 9.21 20.23
C TYR A 284 -4.26 8.22 19.26
N MET A 285 -5.10 7.61 18.42
CA MET A 285 -4.69 6.51 17.56
C MET A 285 -3.52 6.88 16.65
N PHE A 286 -3.53 8.10 16.11
CA PHE A 286 -2.51 8.53 15.16
C PHE A 286 -1.15 8.68 15.84
N GLU A 287 -1.09 9.50 16.89
CA GLU A 287 0.12 9.88 17.60
C GLU A 287 0.79 8.66 18.25
N GLU A 288 0.02 7.84 18.98
CA GLU A 288 0.56 6.66 19.66
C GLU A 288 1.01 5.60 18.64
N SER A 289 0.31 5.43 17.51
CA SER A 289 0.76 4.50 16.46
C SER A 289 2.10 4.92 15.86
N MET A 290 2.27 6.22 15.59
CA MET A 290 3.50 6.77 15.02
C MET A 290 4.66 6.64 16.01
N GLU A 291 4.42 6.91 17.29
CA GLU A 291 5.42 6.73 18.35
C GLU A 291 5.84 5.25 18.45
N HIS A 292 4.87 4.33 18.56
CA HIS A 292 5.13 2.89 18.63
C HIS A 292 5.98 2.43 17.44
N LEU A 293 5.56 2.77 16.22
CA LEU A 293 6.28 2.41 15.00
C LEU A 293 7.68 3.01 14.94
N GLY A 294 7.87 4.23 15.43
CA GLY A 294 9.18 4.89 15.53
C GLY A 294 10.11 4.25 16.56
N CYS A 295 9.56 3.65 17.61
CA CYS A 295 10.29 3.10 18.75
C CYS A 295 10.64 1.61 18.65
N ILE A 296 10.09 0.87 17.68
CA ILE A 296 10.40 -0.54 17.48
C ILE A 296 11.92 -0.71 17.27
N GLU A 297 12.56 -1.56 18.07
CA GLU A 297 13.96 -1.90 17.85
C GLU A 297 14.12 -2.68 16.54
N GLU A 298 15.21 -2.44 15.82
CA GLU A 298 15.46 -3.04 14.50
C GLU A 298 15.39 -4.57 14.51
N LYS A 299 15.84 -5.22 15.59
CA LYS A 299 15.80 -6.68 15.74
C LYS A 299 14.38 -7.26 15.79
N TYR A 300 13.39 -6.44 16.16
CA TYR A 300 11.99 -6.84 16.30
C TYR A 300 11.09 -6.31 15.16
N ILE A 301 11.67 -5.57 14.20
CA ILE A 301 10.88 -4.88 13.17
C ILE A 301 10.06 -5.82 12.28
N ARG A 302 10.45 -7.09 12.21
CA ARG A 302 9.79 -8.16 11.43
C ARG A 302 8.96 -9.12 12.28
N SER A 303 8.77 -8.81 13.56
CA SER A 303 7.95 -9.61 14.47
C SER A 303 6.47 -9.32 14.24
N ALA A 304 5.63 -10.34 14.39
CA ALA A 304 4.18 -10.19 14.23
C ALA A 304 3.64 -9.11 15.18
N MET A 305 2.68 -8.30 14.74
CA MET A 305 2.07 -7.25 15.57
C MET A 305 0.70 -7.67 16.09
N ARG A 306 0.43 -7.37 17.36
CA ARG A 306 -0.88 -7.49 17.99
C ARG A 306 -1.31 -6.12 18.49
N ILE A 307 -2.52 -5.72 18.11
CA ILE A 307 -3.07 -4.43 18.48
C ILE A 307 -4.03 -4.60 19.65
N ASN A 308 -3.87 -3.76 20.66
CA ASN A 308 -4.69 -3.74 21.86
C ASN A 308 -5.26 -2.33 22.07
N PHE A 309 -6.53 -2.13 21.72
CA PHE A 309 -7.21 -0.88 22.07
C PHE A 309 -7.47 -0.84 23.57
N LEU A 310 -6.88 0.14 24.24
CA LEU A 310 -7.03 0.32 25.69
C LEU A 310 -8.48 0.68 26.02
N GLU A 311 -8.93 0.25 27.20
CA GLU A 311 -10.30 0.45 27.71
C GLU A 311 -11.41 -0.30 26.95
N GLU A 312 -11.06 -1.14 25.97
CA GLU A 312 -11.99 -1.98 25.22
C GLU A 312 -11.85 -3.47 25.55
N ASN A 313 -12.99 -4.17 25.63
CA ASN A 313 -13.01 -5.63 25.76
C ASN A 313 -12.78 -6.29 24.38
N GLY A 314 -11.57 -6.15 23.84
CA GLY A 314 -11.15 -6.79 22.60
C GLY A 314 -9.99 -7.76 22.85
N VAL A 315 -10.16 -9.04 22.54
CA VAL A 315 -9.01 -9.95 22.37
C VAL A 315 -8.69 -9.95 20.88
N ASP A 316 -7.47 -9.55 20.53
CA ASP A 316 -7.01 -9.52 19.13
C ASP A 316 -6.93 -10.95 18.57
N ALA A 317 -8.00 -11.38 17.92
CA ALA A 317 -8.04 -12.56 17.06
C ALA A 317 -7.89 -12.16 15.57
N GLY A 318 -7.32 -10.98 15.29
CA GLY A 318 -7.03 -10.49 13.94
C GLY A 318 -7.84 -9.33 13.43
N GLY A 319 -9.00 -9.08 14.03
CA GLY A 319 -9.85 -7.97 13.63
C GLY A 319 -9.25 -6.63 13.97
N LEU A 320 -8.59 -6.51 15.14
CA LEU A 320 -8.06 -5.24 15.63
C LEU A 320 -6.85 -4.80 14.81
N HIS A 321 -6.00 -5.73 14.36
CA HIS A 321 -4.89 -5.41 13.47
C HIS A 321 -5.35 -4.81 12.13
N ARG A 322 -6.35 -5.41 11.49
CA ARG A 322 -6.91 -4.87 10.22
C ARG A 322 -7.55 -3.51 10.45
N GLU A 323 -8.36 -3.41 11.50
CA GLU A 323 -9.02 -2.16 11.87
C GLU A 323 -8.02 -1.04 12.10
N TRP A 324 -6.98 -1.31 12.89
CA TRP A 324 -5.88 -0.40 13.13
C TRP A 324 -5.22 0.07 11.83
N PHE A 325 -4.88 -0.86 10.95
CA PHE A 325 -4.22 -0.55 9.69
C PHE A 325 -5.09 0.36 8.79
N MET A 326 -6.39 0.10 8.74
CA MET A 326 -7.35 0.87 7.95
C MET A 326 -7.53 2.29 8.47
N MET A 327 -7.79 2.43 9.78
CA MET A 327 -7.95 3.75 10.38
C MET A 327 -6.65 4.56 10.30
N LEU A 328 -5.48 3.94 10.50
CA LEU A 328 -4.20 4.65 10.39
C LEU A 328 -3.93 5.14 8.97
N THR A 329 -4.28 4.34 7.95
CA THR A 329 -4.20 4.72 6.53
C THR A 329 -5.11 5.93 6.22
N GLU A 330 -6.31 5.97 6.78
CA GLU A 330 -7.23 7.10 6.63
C GLU A 330 -6.68 8.37 7.33
N LEU A 331 -6.18 8.23 8.56
CA LEU A 331 -5.59 9.33 9.31
C LEU A 331 -4.34 9.90 8.60
N LEU A 332 -3.50 9.05 8.03
CA LEU A 332 -2.29 9.44 7.29
C LEU A 332 -2.59 10.26 6.03
N THR A 333 -3.71 9.95 5.36
CA THR A 333 -4.11 10.65 4.12
C THR A 333 -4.99 11.88 4.39
N ASN A 334 -5.36 12.11 5.65
CA ASN A 334 -6.09 13.29 6.06
C ASN A 334 -5.22 14.54 5.93
N LYS A 335 -5.75 15.60 5.32
CA LYS A 335 -5.07 16.90 5.21
C LYS A 335 -4.64 17.46 6.57
N LYS A 336 -5.38 17.16 7.64
CA LYS A 336 -5.04 17.60 9.00
C LYS A 336 -3.75 16.99 9.55
N ALA A 337 -3.33 15.83 9.04
CA ALA A 337 -2.07 15.23 9.46
C ALA A 337 -0.87 16.05 8.96
N GLY A 338 -1.01 16.80 7.86
CA GLY A 338 0.06 17.66 7.35
C GLY A 338 1.33 16.93 6.90
N LEU A 339 1.26 15.62 6.64
CA LEU A 339 2.43 14.80 6.25
C LEU A 339 2.48 14.51 4.76
N PHE A 340 1.33 14.46 4.09
CA PHE A 340 1.26 14.22 2.65
C PHE A 340 0.49 15.33 1.92
N VAL A 341 0.93 15.64 0.71
CA VAL A 341 0.24 16.50 -0.24
C VAL A 341 -0.30 15.62 -1.36
N ARG A 342 -1.57 15.85 -1.73
CA ARG A 342 -2.20 15.16 -2.86
C ARG A 342 -1.71 15.79 -4.17
N THR A 343 -1.22 14.98 -5.09
CA THR A 343 -0.79 15.43 -6.41
C THR A 343 -1.99 15.79 -7.28
N HIS A 344 -1.76 16.64 -8.28
CA HIS A 344 -2.80 17.16 -9.17
C HIS A 344 -3.07 16.26 -10.40
N GLY A 345 -2.43 15.08 -10.48
CA GLY A 345 -2.66 14.12 -11.56
C GLY A 345 -3.96 13.31 -11.40
N ASP A 346 -4.40 12.67 -12.49
CA ASP A 346 -5.67 11.94 -12.58
C ASP A 346 -5.88 10.87 -11.48
N ASP A 347 -4.81 10.19 -11.06
CA ASP A 347 -4.89 9.15 -10.02
C ASP A 347 -4.83 9.71 -8.58
N GLY A 348 -4.57 11.01 -8.42
CA GLY A 348 -4.61 11.72 -7.14
C GLY A 348 -3.75 11.10 -6.04
N GLY A 349 -2.51 10.72 -6.36
CA GLY A 349 -1.57 10.10 -5.42
C GLY A 349 -1.02 11.07 -4.36
N TYR A 350 -0.28 10.54 -3.41
CA TYR A 350 0.29 11.31 -2.29
C TYR A 350 1.81 11.45 -2.41
N PHE A 351 2.32 12.66 -2.15
CA PHE A 351 3.73 12.99 -2.06
C PHE A 351 4.05 13.60 -0.70
N LEU A 352 5.33 13.62 -0.30
CA LEU A 352 5.76 14.16 0.99
C LEU A 352 5.46 15.66 1.07
N ASN A 353 4.98 16.13 2.23
CA ASN A 353 4.74 17.54 2.49
C ASN A 353 6.05 18.26 2.88
N SER A 354 6.51 19.18 2.04
CA SER A 354 7.66 20.05 2.33
C SER A 354 7.41 20.96 3.54
N ASN A 355 6.16 21.28 3.84
CA ASN A 355 5.78 22.15 4.96
C ASN A 355 5.55 21.43 6.28
N SER A 356 5.79 20.12 6.34
CA SER A 356 5.49 19.29 7.52
C SER A 356 6.13 19.80 8.82
N ARG A 357 7.30 20.44 8.79
CA ARG A 357 7.93 21.05 9.97
C ARG A 357 7.07 22.15 10.60
N TYR A 358 6.40 22.95 9.77
CA TYR A 358 5.56 24.04 10.24
C TYR A 358 4.21 23.56 10.76
N GLU A 359 3.70 22.47 10.18
CA GLU A 359 2.41 21.88 10.54
C GLU A 359 2.49 20.95 11.76
N ASN A 360 3.60 20.23 11.92
CA ASN A 360 3.78 19.20 12.95
C ASN A 360 4.92 19.50 13.96
N GLY A 361 5.57 20.66 13.86
CA GLY A 361 6.69 21.05 14.73
C GLY A 361 8.04 20.45 14.34
N GLU A 362 9.06 20.71 15.16
CA GLU A 362 10.45 20.32 14.87
C GLU A 362 10.67 18.80 14.82
N GLU A 363 9.84 18.03 15.53
CA GLU A 363 9.96 16.57 15.57
C GLU A 363 9.26 15.85 14.40
N HIS A 364 8.75 16.58 13.40
CA HIS A 364 7.96 16.01 12.30
C HIS A 364 8.61 14.83 11.56
N LEU A 365 9.94 14.72 11.58
CA LEU A 365 10.71 13.66 10.94
C LEU A 365 10.44 12.27 11.53
N ILE A 366 10.09 12.17 12.82
CA ILE A 366 9.73 10.89 13.45
C ILE A 366 8.53 10.25 12.75
N TYR A 367 7.56 11.07 12.31
CA TYR A 367 6.38 10.60 11.60
C TYR A 367 6.77 9.98 10.26
N TYR A 368 7.64 10.63 9.48
CA TYR A 368 8.09 10.07 8.19
C TYR A 368 8.87 8.77 8.35
N TYR A 369 9.70 8.67 9.38
CA TYR A 369 10.39 7.43 9.73
C TYR A 369 9.40 6.30 10.08
N ALA A 370 8.43 6.59 10.95
CA ALA A 370 7.38 5.67 11.34
C ALA A 370 6.50 5.26 10.14
N ILE A 371 6.17 6.19 9.24
CA ILE A 371 5.44 5.91 8.00
C ILE A 371 6.25 5.00 7.09
N GLY A 372 7.55 5.26 6.93
CA GLY A 372 8.44 4.39 6.17
C GLY A 372 8.35 2.95 6.68
N ARG A 373 8.44 2.75 8.00
CA ARG A 373 8.25 1.44 8.64
C ARG A 373 6.85 0.87 8.43
N PHE A 374 5.80 1.67 8.61
CA PHE A 374 4.41 1.26 8.40
C PHE A 374 4.17 0.71 6.98
N LEU A 375 4.60 1.44 5.95
CA LEU A 375 4.45 1.00 4.56
C LEU A 375 5.34 -0.20 4.24
N GLY A 376 6.54 -0.26 4.80
CA GLY A 376 7.40 -1.44 4.71
C GLY A 376 6.74 -2.68 5.34
N ARG A 377 6.06 -2.51 6.48
CA ARG A 377 5.33 -3.60 7.14
C ARG A 377 4.12 -4.05 6.34
N ALA A 378 3.39 -3.10 5.75
CA ALA A 378 2.30 -3.42 4.82
C ALA A 378 2.75 -4.37 3.71
N LEU A 379 3.90 -4.08 3.08
CA LEU A 379 4.50 -4.96 2.07
C LEU A 379 4.96 -6.31 2.63
N LEU A 380 5.55 -6.33 3.82
CA LEU A 380 6.04 -7.55 4.47
C LEU A 380 4.88 -8.52 4.78
N GLU A 381 3.81 -7.98 5.34
CA GLU A 381 2.59 -8.70 5.77
C GLU A 381 1.64 -8.96 4.60
N GLY A 382 1.79 -8.24 3.48
CA GLY A 382 0.93 -8.35 2.30
C GLY A 382 -0.42 -7.64 2.48
N THR A 383 -0.44 -6.60 3.31
CA THR A 383 -1.62 -5.75 3.53
C THR A 383 -1.72 -4.70 2.42
N VAL A 384 -2.89 -4.60 1.82
CA VAL A 384 -3.15 -3.67 0.70
C VAL A 384 -3.53 -2.29 1.22
N LEU A 385 -2.93 -1.24 0.64
CA LEU A 385 -3.21 0.16 0.94
C LEU A 385 -4.41 0.67 0.14
N ASN A 386 -5.19 1.57 0.75
CA ASN A 386 -6.32 2.25 0.11
C ASN A 386 -5.95 3.57 -0.59
N PHE A 387 -4.66 3.92 -0.65
CA PHE A 387 -4.17 5.13 -1.31
C PHE A 387 -2.90 4.85 -2.12
N HIS A 388 -2.64 5.69 -3.11
CA HIS A 388 -1.45 5.60 -3.96
C HIS A 388 -0.37 6.58 -3.51
N LEU A 389 0.88 6.14 -3.51
CA LEU A 389 2.01 7.06 -3.54
C LEU A 389 2.17 7.60 -4.95
N SER A 390 2.65 8.84 -5.08
CA SER A 390 2.90 9.41 -6.39
C SER A 390 4.07 8.71 -7.09
N VAL A 391 4.05 8.71 -8.43
CA VAL A 391 5.10 8.09 -9.26
C VAL A 391 6.51 8.58 -8.90
N PRO A 392 6.76 9.88 -8.66
CA PRO A 392 8.07 10.34 -8.21
C PRO A 392 8.52 9.67 -6.90
N LEU A 393 7.63 9.53 -5.91
CA LEU A 393 7.97 8.89 -4.64
C LEU A 393 8.24 7.39 -4.78
N LEU A 394 7.44 6.68 -5.59
CA LEU A 394 7.68 5.26 -5.91
C LEU A 394 9.03 5.07 -6.60
N LYS A 395 9.38 5.95 -7.55
CA LYS A 395 10.69 5.94 -8.20
C LYS A 395 11.81 6.22 -7.20
N LEU A 396 11.64 7.15 -6.27
CA LEU A 396 12.60 7.44 -5.19
C LEU A 396 12.82 6.24 -4.25
N ILE A 397 11.76 5.54 -3.85
CA ILE A 397 11.83 4.28 -3.08
C ILE A 397 12.61 3.20 -3.83
N LEU A 398 12.44 3.12 -5.15
CA LEU A 398 13.18 2.17 -5.98
C LEU A 398 14.57 2.67 -6.39
N GLY A 399 14.95 3.91 -6.09
CA GLY A 399 16.16 4.55 -6.61
C GLY A 399 16.17 4.75 -8.13
N THR A 400 15.00 4.69 -8.77
CA THR A 400 14.84 4.89 -10.22
C THR A 400 15.10 6.36 -10.56
N PRO A 401 15.83 6.66 -11.64
CA PRO A 401 16.13 8.04 -12.00
C PRO A 401 14.86 8.86 -12.28
N LEU A 402 14.89 10.11 -11.80
CA LEU A 402 13.90 11.14 -12.10
C LEU A 402 14.43 12.14 -13.11
N CYS A 403 13.53 12.73 -13.89
CA CYS A 403 13.84 13.85 -14.77
C CYS A 403 12.68 14.86 -14.76
N MET A 404 12.82 15.98 -15.48
CA MET A 404 11.77 16.99 -15.56
C MET A 404 10.43 16.41 -16.03
N ASP A 405 10.44 15.39 -16.90
CA ASP A 405 9.20 14.73 -17.35
C ASP A 405 8.40 14.07 -16.22
N ASP A 406 9.02 13.79 -15.07
CA ASP A 406 8.31 13.24 -13.91
C ASP A 406 7.45 14.26 -13.16
N VAL A 407 7.68 15.57 -13.39
CA VAL A 407 6.82 16.64 -12.85
C VAL A 407 5.37 16.46 -13.28
N ARG A 408 5.12 15.88 -14.46
CA ARG A 408 3.77 15.62 -14.96
C ARG A 408 2.91 14.76 -14.03
N TYR A 409 3.53 13.90 -13.23
CA TYR A 409 2.83 13.03 -12.28
C TYR A 409 2.58 13.69 -10.92
N PHE A 410 3.25 14.82 -10.67
CA PHE A 410 3.08 15.64 -9.49
C PHE A 410 2.10 16.78 -9.77
N ASP A 411 2.37 17.55 -10.84
CA ASP A 411 1.57 18.66 -11.31
C ASP A 411 1.58 18.70 -12.86
N PRO A 412 0.53 18.17 -13.51
CA PRO A 412 0.41 18.16 -14.97
C PRO A 412 0.37 19.55 -15.61
N GLU A 413 -0.17 20.55 -14.91
CA GLU A 413 -0.28 21.93 -15.42
C GLU A 413 1.08 22.61 -15.38
N LEU A 414 1.78 22.50 -14.25
CA LEU A 414 3.14 22.99 -14.13
C LEU A 414 4.06 22.34 -15.17
N TYR A 415 3.94 21.03 -15.40
CA TYR A 415 4.71 20.34 -16.44
C TYR A 415 4.44 20.90 -17.85
N LYS A 416 3.18 21.20 -18.19
CA LYS A 416 2.84 21.83 -19.49
C LYS A 416 3.53 23.19 -19.63
N ASN A 417 3.54 24.00 -18.58
CA ASN A 417 4.20 25.31 -18.57
C ASN A 417 5.72 25.18 -18.71
N MET A 418 6.34 24.25 -17.97
CA MET A 418 7.78 23.97 -18.06
C MET A 418 8.17 23.46 -19.47
N LYS A 419 7.35 22.58 -20.05
CA LYS A 419 7.55 22.07 -21.40
C LYS A 419 7.41 23.18 -22.44
N TRP A 420 6.42 24.06 -22.31
CA TRP A 420 6.25 25.22 -23.17
C TRP A 420 7.49 26.13 -23.13
N MET A 421 8.04 26.41 -21.95
CA MET A 421 9.26 27.21 -21.82
C MET A 421 10.46 26.56 -22.53
N LEU A 422 10.58 25.23 -22.53
CA LEU A 422 11.65 24.55 -23.28
C LEU A 422 11.50 24.70 -24.79
N GLU A 423 10.27 24.66 -25.30
CA GLU A 423 9.97 24.59 -26.72
C GLU A 423 9.83 25.98 -27.39
N ASN A 424 9.77 27.06 -26.60
CA ASN A 424 9.55 28.41 -27.08
C ASN A 424 10.65 29.36 -26.63
N ASP A 425 10.93 30.38 -27.45
CA ASP A 425 11.84 31.48 -27.11
C ASP A 425 11.07 32.71 -26.63
N GLY A 426 11.81 33.72 -26.12
CA GLY A 426 11.23 34.94 -25.56
C GLY A 426 10.76 34.78 -24.11
N VAL A 427 11.32 33.81 -23.37
CA VAL A 427 10.95 33.56 -21.96
C VAL A 427 11.25 34.74 -21.03
N GLU A 428 12.10 35.67 -21.46
CA GLU A 428 12.40 36.93 -20.75
C GLU A 428 11.14 37.75 -20.50
N ALA A 429 10.14 37.66 -21.39
CA ALA A 429 8.86 38.35 -21.23
C ALA A 429 7.99 37.83 -20.07
N LEU A 430 8.37 36.67 -19.48
CA LEU A 430 7.68 36.11 -18.32
C LEU A 430 8.12 36.75 -16.99
N ASP A 431 9.17 37.57 -17.00
CA ASP A 431 9.71 38.25 -15.81
C ASP A 431 9.97 37.28 -14.63
N LEU A 432 10.58 36.14 -14.96
CA LEU A 432 10.94 35.11 -14.00
C LEU A 432 12.38 35.30 -13.54
N ASP A 433 12.63 34.96 -12.28
CA ASP A 433 13.97 34.86 -11.69
C ASP A 433 14.26 33.41 -11.24
N PHE A 434 15.45 33.13 -10.72
CA PHE A 434 15.79 31.82 -10.16
C PHE A 434 15.28 31.67 -8.72
N SER A 435 14.03 32.04 -8.47
CA SER A 435 13.35 31.80 -7.20
C SER A 435 11.98 31.15 -7.39
N VAL A 436 11.41 30.65 -6.29
CA VAL A 436 10.04 30.12 -6.24
C VAL A 436 9.31 30.66 -5.03
N LEU A 437 8.01 30.90 -5.20
CA LEU A 437 7.13 31.28 -4.10
C LEU A 437 6.56 30.03 -3.44
N GLU A 438 6.94 29.79 -2.20
CA GLU A 438 6.40 28.70 -1.39
C GLU A 438 5.39 29.24 -0.39
N ARG A 439 4.26 28.56 -0.26
CA ARG A 439 3.33 28.83 0.81
C ARG A 439 3.74 28.02 2.04
N VAL A 440 4.19 28.70 3.07
CA VAL A 440 4.55 28.14 4.36
C VAL A 440 3.49 28.58 5.37
N SER A 441 2.63 27.64 5.80
CA SER A 441 1.45 27.96 6.61
C SER A 441 0.56 29.03 5.92
N ASP A 442 0.37 30.20 6.55
CA ASP A 442 -0.41 31.32 6.02
C ASP A 442 0.46 32.42 5.35
N ARG A 443 1.76 32.19 5.20
CA ARG A 443 2.69 33.15 4.61
C ARG A 443 3.26 32.63 3.30
N HIS A 444 3.61 33.55 2.42
CA HIS A 444 4.36 33.25 1.22
C HIS A 444 5.82 33.60 1.46
N MET A 445 6.72 32.66 1.22
CA MET A 445 8.15 32.80 1.32
C MET A 445 8.77 32.60 -0.05
N VAL A 446 9.70 33.47 -0.41
CA VAL A 446 10.46 33.31 -1.65
C VAL A 446 11.71 32.48 -1.32
N VAL A 447 11.91 31.39 -2.04
CA VAL A 447 13.07 30.51 -1.90
C VAL A 447 13.91 30.60 -3.16
N ASP A 448 15.19 30.92 -2.99
CA ASP A 448 16.11 31.02 -4.11
C ASP A 448 16.54 29.61 -4.54
N LEU A 449 16.35 29.29 -5.81
CA LEU A 449 16.74 28.00 -6.40
C LEU A 449 18.26 27.87 -6.53
N ILE A 450 18.96 29.00 -6.59
CA ILE A 450 20.41 29.15 -6.69
C ILE A 450 20.84 30.32 -5.80
N PRO A 451 22.12 30.43 -5.39
CA PRO A 451 22.58 31.59 -4.62
C PRO A 451 22.27 32.92 -5.33
N ASN A 452 21.59 33.84 -4.62
CA ASN A 452 21.11 35.12 -5.14
C ASN A 452 20.17 34.98 -6.35
N GLY A 453 19.31 33.95 -6.35
CA GLY A 453 18.48 33.61 -7.50
C GLY A 453 17.48 34.69 -7.91
N ARG A 454 17.02 35.52 -6.98
CA ARG A 454 16.13 36.67 -7.25
C ARG A 454 16.75 37.76 -8.11
N ASP A 455 18.08 37.86 -8.09
CA ASP A 455 18.82 38.85 -8.87
C ASP A 455 19.24 38.33 -10.26
N ILE A 456 18.81 37.12 -10.61
CA ILE A 456 19.18 36.43 -11.85
C ILE A 456 17.92 36.18 -12.67
N GLU A 457 17.74 36.97 -13.72
CA GLU A 457 16.61 36.84 -14.66
C GLU A 457 16.71 35.55 -15.49
N VAL A 458 15.56 34.96 -15.77
CA VAL A 458 15.44 33.80 -16.67
C VAL A 458 15.39 34.28 -18.11
N THR A 459 16.35 33.81 -18.90
CA THR A 459 16.55 34.12 -20.31
C THR A 459 16.57 32.84 -21.14
N ASN A 460 16.48 32.93 -22.47
CA ASN A 460 16.56 31.76 -23.33
C ASN A 460 17.90 31.01 -23.19
N ALA A 461 18.96 31.70 -22.79
CA ALA A 461 20.28 31.10 -22.56
C ALA A 461 20.34 30.24 -21.29
N ASN A 462 19.60 30.59 -20.24
CA ASN A 462 19.67 29.93 -18.93
C ASN A 462 18.36 29.17 -18.54
N LYS A 463 17.30 29.23 -19.37
CA LYS A 463 16.00 28.57 -19.10
C LYS A 463 16.11 27.07 -18.79
N HIS A 464 17.07 26.38 -19.41
CA HIS A 464 17.32 24.96 -19.13
C HIS A 464 17.78 24.73 -17.69
N GLU A 465 18.68 25.57 -17.18
CA GLU A 465 19.17 25.49 -15.79
C GLU A 465 18.06 25.87 -14.81
N TYR A 466 17.28 26.92 -15.10
CA TYR A 466 16.15 27.32 -14.28
C TYR A 466 15.16 26.16 -14.09
N LEU A 467 14.73 25.54 -15.19
CA LEU A 467 13.78 24.43 -15.16
C LEU A 467 14.34 23.19 -14.46
N GLU A 468 15.63 22.95 -14.63
CA GLU A 468 16.34 21.88 -13.93
C GLU A 468 16.36 22.09 -12.41
N ARG A 469 16.70 23.30 -11.95
CA ARG A 469 16.69 23.65 -10.52
C ARG A 469 15.28 23.66 -9.94
N LYS A 470 14.29 24.13 -10.71
CA LYS A 470 12.87 24.10 -10.31
C LYS A 470 12.36 22.67 -10.11
N PHE A 471 12.69 21.76 -11.02
CA PHE A 471 12.37 20.33 -10.88
C PHE A 471 13.06 19.71 -9.65
N GLU A 472 14.37 19.96 -9.47
CA GLU A 472 15.11 19.45 -8.31
C GLU A 472 14.51 19.94 -7.01
N HIS A 473 14.17 21.23 -6.94
CA HIS A 473 13.58 21.82 -5.76
C HIS A 473 12.23 21.18 -5.42
N LEU A 474 11.35 21.07 -6.42
CA LEU A 474 9.98 20.57 -6.25
C LEU A 474 9.93 19.11 -5.79
N LEU A 475 10.72 18.23 -6.40
CA LEU A 475 10.61 16.78 -6.17
C LEU A 475 11.70 16.21 -5.25
N LEU A 476 12.77 16.94 -4.98
CA LEU A 476 13.91 16.44 -4.23
C LEU A 476 14.26 17.35 -3.04
N ARG A 477 14.73 18.57 -3.28
CA ARG A 477 15.35 19.41 -2.24
C ARG A 477 14.36 19.85 -1.16
N SER A 478 13.14 20.21 -1.54
CA SER A 478 12.10 20.69 -0.59
C SER A 478 11.63 19.63 0.41
N VAL A 479 11.93 18.35 0.16
CA VAL A 479 11.51 17.20 0.99
C VAL A 479 12.69 16.32 1.43
N ALA A 480 13.93 16.82 1.34
CA ALA A 480 15.13 16.02 1.52
C ALA A 480 15.18 15.32 2.89
N ASP A 481 14.91 16.05 3.97
CA ASP A 481 14.92 15.53 5.34
C ASP A 481 13.84 14.46 5.55
N GLN A 482 12.61 14.76 5.11
CA GLN A 482 11.46 13.87 5.17
C GLN A 482 11.73 12.58 4.40
N LEU A 483 12.28 12.71 3.18
CA LEU A 483 12.59 11.61 2.31
C LEU A 483 13.70 10.72 2.90
N HIS A 484 14.74 11.32 3.50
CA HIS A 484 15.83 10.57 4.12
C HIS A 484 15.32 9.59 5.18
N VAL A 485 14.60 10.10 6.17
CA VAL A 485 14.10 9.30 7.29
C VAL A 485 12.99 8.34 6.86
N PHE A 486 12.14 8.74 5.92
CA PHE A 486 11.14 7.86 5.31
C PHE A 486 11.79 6.64 4.64
N LEU A 487 12.81 6.87 3.80
CA LEU A 487 13.52 5.79 3.13
C LEU A 487 14.27 4.91 4.14
N GLN A 488 14.87 5.50 5.18
CA GLN A 488 15.51 4.72 6.25
C GLN A 488 14.50 3.77 6.91
N GLY A 489 13.35 4.27 7.34
CA GLY A 489 12.31 3.43 7.96
C GLY A 489 11.80 2.33 7.04
N PHE A 490 11.59 2.65 5.76
CA PHE A 490 11.13 1.69 4.76
C PHE A 490 12.14 0.57 4.49
N TYR A 491 13.42 0.94 4.39
CA TYR A 491 14.52 0.04 4.06
C TYR A 491 14.95 -0.88 5.21
N GLU A 492 14.67 -0.52 6.46
CA GLU A 492 14.85 -1.39 7.64
C GLU A 492 13.90 -2.60 7.58
N VAL A 493 12.66 -2.38 7.14
CA VAL A 493 11.66 -3.46 7.07
C VAL A 493 11.91 -4.37 5.87
N ILE A 494 11.98 -3.79 4.67
CA ILE A 494 12.06 -4.53 3.41
C ILE A 494 13.50 -4.50 2.84
N PRO A 495 14.14 -5.66 2.67
CA PRO A 495 15.45 -5.76 2.02
C PRO A 495 15.47 -5.23 0.58
N GLN A 496 16.58 -4.62 0.19
CA GLN A 496 16.72 -3.95 -1.10
C GLN A 496 16.51 -4.88 -2.30
N HIS A 497 17.05 -6.10 -2.24
CA HIS A 497 16.98 -7.06 -3.33
C HIS A 497 15.53 -7.45 -3.69
N LEU A 498 14.60 -7.36 -2.73
CA LEU A 498 13.17 -7.60 -2.97
C LEU A 498 12.49 -6.44 -3.70
N LEU A 499 12.87 -5.21 -3.37
CA LEU A 499 12.36 -4.01 -4.05
C LEU A 499 12.86 -3.94 -5.51
N MET A 500 14.10 -4.35 -5.75
CA MET A 500 14.73 -4.34 -7.07
C MET A 500 14.09 -5.28 -8.10
N LEU A 501 13.17 -6.16 -7.67
CA LEU A 501 12.40 -7.03 -8.56
C LEU A 501 11.38 -6.26 -9.40
N PHE A 502 10.89 -5.14 -8.88
CA PHE A 502 9.73 -4.44 -9.40
C PHE A 502 10.11 -3.11 -10.05
N ASP A 503 9.39 -2.74 -11.11
CA ASP A 503 9.32 -1.35 -11.56
C ASP A 503 8.33 -0.54 -10.68
N TYR A 504 8.25 0.78 -10.90
CA TYR A 504 7.45 1.66 -10.04
C TYR A 504 5.94 1.44 -10.16
N GLU A 505 5.43 0.99 -11.32
CA GLU A 505 4.01 0.64 -11.47
C GLU A 505 3.71 -0.72 -10.84
N GLU A 506 4.66 -1.66 -10.94
CA GLU A 506 4.56 -2.96 -10.26
C GLU A 506 4.61 -2.83 -8.74
N LEU A 507 5.44 -1.93 -8.20
CA LEU A 507 5.49 -1.64 -6.77
C LEU A 507 4.18 -1.02 -6.29
N ASP A 508 3.62 -0.05 -7.03
CA ASP A 508 2.30 0.50 -6.71
C ASP A 508 1.22 -0.59 -6.72
N TYR A 509 1.22 -1.44 -7.75
CA TYR A 509 0.27 -2.55 -7.83
C TYR A 509 0.43 -3.55 -6.68
N LEU A 510 1.68 -3.81 -6.23
CA LEU A 510 1.97 -4.63 -5.07
C LEU A 510 1.45 -4.02 -3.76
N MET A 511 1.55 -2.70 -3.62
CA MET A 511 1.11 -1.97 -2.42
C MET A 511 -0.42 -1.76 -2.40
N CYS A 512 -1.04 -1.49 -3.54
CA CYS A 512 -2.41 -0.97 -3.64
C CYS A 512 -3.41 -1.97 -4.24
N GLY A 513 -2.96 -3.10 -4.79
CA GLY A 513 -3.84 -4.10 -5.40
C GLY A 513 -4.57 -3.60 -6.65
N SER A 514 -5.61 -4.33 -7.07
CA SER A 514 -6.35 -4.02 -8.31
C SER A 514 -7.48 -3.00 -8.10
N PRO A 515 -7.56 -1.92 -8.91
CA PRO A 515 -8.72 -1.02 -8.96
C PRO A 515 -9.98 -1.64 -9.55
N GLU A 516 -9.82 -2.59 -10.47
CA GLU A 516 -10.94 -3.14 -11.24
C GLU A 516 -11.54 -4.32 -10.48
N ILE A 517 -12.85 -4.24 -10.21
CA ILE A 517 -13.61 -5.29 -9.53
C ILE A 517 -14.30 -6.16 -10.57
N ASP A 518 -13.79 -7.38 -10.71
CA ASP A 518 -14.48 -8.47 -11.40
C ASP A 518 -15.54 -9.08 -10.47
N VAL A 519 -16.80 -8.79 -10.75
CA VAL A 519 -17.94 -9.27 -9.96
C VAL A 519 -18.13 -10.79 -10.10
N ASP A 520 -17.76 -11.37 -11.23
CA ASP A 520 -17.88 -12.82 -11.44
C ASP A 520 -16.78 -13.55 -10.65
N ASP A 521 -15.56 -13.00 -10.59
CA ASP A 521 -14.51 -13.49 -9.68
C ASP A 521 -14.92 -13.35 -8.21
N TRP A 522 -15.52 -12.22 -7.84
CA TRP A 522 -16.04 -12.00 -6.49
C TRP A 522 -17.07 -13.05 -6.12
N GLN A 523 -18.11 -13.21 -6.94
CA GLN A 523 -19.17 -14.18 -6.70
C GLN A 523 -18.64 -15.61 -6.64
N LYS A 524 -17.71 -15.98 -7.52
CA LYS A 524 -17.10 -17.32 -7.57
C LYS A 524 -16.34 -17.66 -6.29
N HIS A 525 -15.70 -16.69 -5.67
CA HIS A 525 -14.90 -16.86 -4.45
C HIS A 525 -15.61 -16.32 -3.20
N SER A 526 -16.93 -16.41 -3.17
CA SER A 526 -17.77 -16.02 -2.03
C SER A 526 -18.36 -17.22 -1.32
N VAL A 527 -18.37 -17.20 0.02
CA VAL A 527 -19.07 -18.18 0.85
C VAL A 527 -20.48 -17.68 1.13
N VAL A 528 -21.49 -18.45 0.72
CA VAL A 528 -22.91 -18.08 0.93
C VAL A 528 -23.49 -18.89 2.08
N GLY A 529 -24.02 -18.20 3.08
CA GLY A 529 -24.70 -18.83 4.22
C GLY A 529 -25.97 -19.58 3.79
N GLU A 530 -26.25 -20.71 4.44
CA GLU A 530 -27.34 -21.63 4.06
C GLU A 530 -28.72 -20.94 3.97
N SER A 531 -29.02 -20.01 4.89
CA SER A 531 -30.26 -19.25 4.91
C SER A 531 -30.44 -18.38 3.66
N LEU A 532 -29.35 -17.79 3.16
CA LEU A 532 -29.36 -16.90 2.01
C LEU A 532 -29.29 -17.66 0.69
N ALA A 533 -28.61 -18.81 0.66
CA ALA A 533 -28.51 -19.67 -0.52
C ALA A 533 -29.88 -20.14 -1.05
N ARG A 534 -30.88 -20.25 -0.16
CA ARG A 534 -32.26 -20.62 -0.51
C ARG A 534 -33.16 -19.42 -0.86
N SER A 535 -32.67 -18.20 -0.71
CA SER A 535 -33.45 -16.97 -0.93
C SER A 535 -33.16 -16.37 -2.30
N PRO A 536 -34.16 -15.79 -3.02
CA PRO A 536 -33.89 -15.03 -4.24
C PRO A 536 -33.01 -13.79 -3.99
N THR A 537 -32.88 -13.34 -2.74
CA THR A 537 -32.03 -12.21 -2.31
C THR A 537 -30.58 -12.35 -2.80
N ILE A 538 -30.00 -13.56 -2.84
CA ILE A 538 -28.61 -13.73 -3.30
C ILE A 538 -28.45 -13.46 -4.79
N ALA A 539 -29.42 -13.88 -5.61
CA ALA A 539 -29.39 -13.63 -7.05
C ALA A 539 -29.54 -12.13 -7.32
N TRP A 540 -30.50 -11.48 -6.66
CA TRP A 540 -30.69 -10.04 -6.74
C TRP A 540 -29.47 -9.25 -6.29
N PHE A 541 -28.81 -9.67 -5.21
CA PHE A 541 -27.58 -9.03 -4.74
C PHE A 541 -26.54 -8.97 -5.85
N TRP A 542 -26.19 -10.12 -6.45
CA TRP A 542 -25.16 -10.16 -7.50
C TRP A 542 -25.60 -9.49 -8.80
N GLU A 543 -26.88 -9.51 -9.17
CA GLU A 543 -27.40 -8.71 -10.27
C GLU A 543 -27.18 -7.20 -10.02
N LEU A 544 -27.54 -6.73 -8.82
CA LEU A 544 -27.38 -5.33 -8.44
C LEU A 544 -25.91 -4.91 -8.38
N VAL A 545 -25.01 -5.76 -7.86
CA VAL A 545 -23.56 -5.49 -7.85
C VAL A 545 -23.01 -5.41 -9.29
N ARG A 546 -23.50 -6.23 -10.22
CA ARG A 546 -23.13 -6.11 -11.65
C ARG A 546 -23.67 -4.83 -12.28
N GLU A 547 -24.85 -4.37 -11.89
CA GLU A 547 -25.42 -3.09 -12.36
C GLU A 547 -24.67 -1.87 -11.80
N MET A 548 -24.05 -1.97 -10.62
CA MET A 548 -23.29 -0.88 -10.01
C MET A 548 -22.11 -0.46 -10.88
N PRO A 549 -21.82 0.85 -11.01
CA PRO A 549 -20.56 1.31 -11.58
C PRO A 549 -19.38 0.92 -10.66
N ASN A 550 -18.17 0.86 -11.20
CA ASN A 550 -17.00 0.39 -10.45
C ASN A 550 -16.75 1.19 -9.16
N GLU A 551 -17.09 2.48 -9.12
CA GLU A 551 -17.04 3.29 -7.89
C GLU A 551 -17.88 2.71 -6.75
N TYR A 552 -19.16 2.43 -6.99
CA TYR A 552 -20.04 1.83 -5.98
C TYR A 552 -19.61 0.40 -5.60
N ARG A 553 -19.07 -0.37 -6.55
CA ARG A 553 -18.47 -1.68 -6.24
C ARG A 553 -17.29 -1.56 -5.28
N ARG A 554 -16.43 -0.55 -5.47
CA ARG A 554 -15.29 -0.28 -4.58
C ARG A 554 -15.76 0.15 -3.18
N ARG A 555 -16.79 0.99 -3.09
CA ARG A 555 -17.41 1.36 -1.81
C ARG A 555 -18.02 0.14 -1.10
N LEU A 556 -18.70 -0.75 -1.84
CA LEU A 556 -19.23 -1.98 -1.27
C LEU A 556 -18.12 -2.92 -0.79
N LEU A 557 -17.04 -3.03 -1.56
CA LEU A 557 -15.87 -3.81 -1.16
C LEU A 557 -15.24 -3.24 0.11
N GLN A 558 -15.10 -1.91 0.19
CA GLN A 558 -14.59 -1.22 1.38
C GLN A 558 -15.52 -1.40 2.58
N PHE A 559 -16.83 -1.28 2.39
CA PHE A 559 -17.81 -1.54 3.43
C PHE A 559 -17.69 -2.97 3.97
N THR A 560 -17.41 -3.95 3.11
CA THR A 560 -17.43 -5.37 3.46
C THR A 560 -16.11 -5.99 3.89
N THR A 561 -14.99 -5.42 3.47
CA THR A 561 -13.64 -5.96 3.69
C THR A 561 -12.70 -4.93 4.33
N GLY A 562 -13.14 -3.67 4.35
CA GLY A 562 -12.36 -2.52 4.81
C GLY A 562 -11.35 -2.00 3.79
N CYS A 563 -11.22 -2.66 2.64
CA CYS A 563 -10.36 -2.25 1.54
C CYS A 563 -11.19 -1.97 0.29
N SER A 564 -10.89 -0.89 -0.43
CA SER A 564 -11.57 -0.55 -1.69
C SER A 564 -10.97 -1.28 -2.91
N ARG A 565 -9.99 -2.17 -2.68
CA ARG A 565 -9.15 -2.79 -3.70
C ARG A 565 -9.14 -4.29 -3.57
N VAL A 566 -8.99 -4.96 -4.71
CA VAL A 566 -8.92 -6.41 -4.76
C VAL A 566 -7.46 -6.85 -4.58
N PRO A 567 -7.18 -7.90 -3.79
CA PRO A 567 -5.85 -8.50 -3.73
C PRO A 567 -5.32 -8.86 -5.12
N LEU A 568 -3.99 -8.90 -5.28
CA LEU A 568 -3.34 -9.07 -6.58
C LEU A 568 -3.78 -10.34 -7.34
N VAL A 569 -4.10 -11.40 -6.61
CA VAL A 569 -4.51 -12.70 -7.15
C VAL A 569 -6.03 -12.86 -7.27
N GLY A 570 -6.81 -11.79 -7.10
CA GLY A 570 -8.27 -11.79 -7.12
C GLY A 570 -8.90 -12.08 -5.75
N PHE A 571 -10.22 -12.32 -5.73
CA PHE A 571 -11.01 -12.51 -4.51
C PHE A 571 -10.67 -13.78 -3.73
N ARG A 572 -10.07 -14.80 -4.39
CA ARG A 572 -9.49 -15.97 -3.70
C ARG A 572 -8.30 -15.62 -2.81
N GLY A 573 -7.66 -14.48 -3.05
CA GLY A 573 -6.54 -13.99 -2.26
C GLY A 573 -6.95 -13.11 -1.10
N LEU A 574 -8.26 -12.99 -0.81
CA LEU A 574 -8.70 -12.33 0.40
C LEU A 574 -8.17 -13.10 1.59
N THR A 575 -7.30 -12.46 2.36
CA THR A 575 -6.70 -13.04 3.54
C THR A 575 -7.22 -12.36 4.79
N SER A 576 -7.06 -13.04 5.93
CA SER A 576 -7.06 -12.43 7.26
C SER A 576 -5.70 -11.75 7.52
N TYR A 577 -5.54 -11.13 8.70
CA TYR A 577 -4.30 -10.47 9.13
C TYR A 577 -3.09 -11.42 9.21
N ASP A 578 -3.32 -12.70 9.54
CA ASP A 578 -2.30 -13.73 9.70
C ASP A 578 -1.89 -14.38 8.36
N GLY A 579 -2.38 -13.85 7.24
CA GLY A 579 -2.09 -14.36 5.90
C GLY A 579 -2.87 -15.61 5.50
N ARG A 580 -3.74 -16.16 6.37
CA ARG A 580 -4.67 -17.23 5.99
C ARG A 580 -5.76 -16.70 5.08
N VAL A 581 -6.18 -17.49 4.10
CA VAL A 581 -7.30 -17.10 3.24
C VAL A 581 -8.60 -16.99 4.06
N CYS A 582 -9.27 -15.85 3.93
CA CYS A 582 -10.55 -15.54 4.56
C CYS A 582 -11.46 -14.94 3.49
N LEU A 583 -12.24 -15.80 2.83
CA LEU A 583 -13.09 -15.41 1.70
C LEU A 583 -14.24 -14.49 2.14
N PHE A 584 -14.74 -13.70 1.18
CA PHE A 584 -15.94 -12.91 1.40
C PHE A 584 -17.12 -13.82 1.74
N THR A 585 -17.78 -13.53 2.85
CA THR A 585 -18.90 -14.34 3.37
C THR A 585 -20.18 -13.53 3.40
N ILE A 586 -21.23 -14.02 2.75
CA ILE A 586 -22.53 -13.36 2.71
C ILE A 586 -23.60 -14.23 3.37
N ARG A 587 -24.32 -13.70 4.37
CA ARG A 587 -25.33 -14.46 5.14
C ARG A 587 -26.67 -13.75 5.15
N GLY A 588 -27.72 -14.54 5.33
CA GLY A 588 -29.09 -14.05 5.46
C GLY A 588 -29.47 -13.99 6.93
N ILE A 589 -29.90 -12.83 7.41
CA ILE A 589 -30.41 -12.64 8.76
C ILE A 589 -31.94 -12.66 8.76
N VAL A 590 -32.49 -13.37 9.76
CA VAL A 590 -33.94 -13.46 10.02
C VAL A 590 -34.23 -12.62 11.25
N GLY A 591 -34.88 -11.48 11.07
CA GLY A 591 -35.22 -10.57 12.17
C GLY A 591 -36.15 -9.43 11.74
N ALA A 592 -36.54 -8.62 12.72
CA ALA A 592 -37.63 -7.63 12.69
C ALA A 592 -37.58 -6.66 11.48
N PRO A 593 -38.71 -6.02 11.10
CA PRO A 593 -38.82 -5.10 9.95
C PRO A 593 -37.82 -3.93 9.92
N ASP A 594 -37.11 -3.68 11.02
CA ASP A 594 -36.16 -2.58 11.21
C ASP A 594 -34.69 -3.03 11.15
N GLU A 595 -34.39 -4.30 10.80
CA GLU A 595 -32.99 -4.77 10.69
C GLU A 595 -32.33 -4.32 9.36
N PHE A 596 -31.25 -3.54 9.49
CA PHE A 596 -30.40 -3.07 8.40
C PHE A 596 -29.33 -4.10 8.01
N VAL A 597 -28.73 -3.90 6.82
CA VAL A 597 -27.51 -4.61 6.42
C VAL A 597 -26.42 -4.39 7.48
N ARG A 598 -25.74 -5.46 7.87
CA ARG A 598 -24.60 -5.40 8.79
C ARG A 598 -23.35 -5.86 8.09
N SER A 599 -22.24 -5.19 8.32
CA SER A 599 -20.93 -5.67 7.87
C SER A 599 -19.98 -5.90 9.04
N TYR A 600 -19.15 -6.92 8.87
CA TYR A 600 -18.01 -7.19 9.73
C TYR A 600 -16.76 -7.21 8.85
N ALA A 601 -16.25 -6.02 8.53
CA ALA A 601 -15.11 -5.83 7.62
C ALA A 601 -13.87 -6.65 8.00
N CYS A 602 -13.62 -6.79 9.30
CA CYS A 602 -12.55 -7.61 9.87
C CYS A 602 -12.58 -9.09 9.43
N PHE A 603 -13.77 -9.60 9.04
CA PHE A 603 -13.99 -11.00 8.64
C PHE A 603 -14.53 -11.12 7.21
N ASN A 604 -14.40 -10.06 6.39
CA ASN A 604 -14.92 -10.01 5.03
C ASN A 604 -16.40 -10.42 4.93
N ARG A 605 -17.23 -10.03 5.92
CA ARG A 605 -18.60 -10.55 6.06
C ARG A 605 -19.67 -9.48 5.85
N LEU A 606 -20.72 -9.88 5.12
CA LEU A 606 -21.93 -9.09 4.90
C LEU A 606 -23.18 -9.89 5.29
N ASP A 607 -24.02 -9.31 6.13
CA ASP A 607 -25.30 -9.87 6.53
C ASP A 607 -26.44 -9.08 5.88
N LEU A 608 -27.26 -9.77 5.09
CA LEU A 608 -28.41 -9.21 4.38
C LEU A 608 -29.74 -9.59 5.03
N PRO A 609 -30.71 -8.66 5.15
CA PRO A 609 -32.05 -8.99 5.60
C PRO A 609 -32.77 -9.88 4.59
N LEU A 610 -33.43 -10.93 5.09
CA LEU A 610 -34.29 -11.79 4.27
C LEU A 610 -35.71 -11.20 4.15
N GLY A 611 -36.40 -11.50 3.05
CA GLY A 611 -37.80 -11.07 2.82
C GLY A 611 -37.96 -9.70 2.15
N LEU A 612 -36.88 -9.01 1.80
CA LEU A 612 -36.91 -7.77 1.01
C LEU A 612 -37.29 -8.04 -0.45
N THR A 613 -37.95 -7.09 -1.11
CA THR A 613 -38.04 -7.08 -2.57
C THR A 613 -36.72 -6.64 -3.21
N ARG A 614 -36.50 -6.97 -4.50
CA ARG A 614 -35.31 -6.52 -5.25
C ARG A 614 -35.09 -5.01 -5.19
N GLN A 615 -36.17 -4.22 -5.28
CA GLN A 615 -36.08 -2.76 -5.21
C GLN A 615 -35.68 -2.28 -3.82
N GLN A 616 -36.29 -2.83 -2.76
CA GLN A 616 -35.90 -2.50 -1.38
C GLN A 616 -34.44 -2.85 -1.09
N LEU A 617 -33.95 -3.99 -1.59
CA LEU A 617 -32.54 -4.36 -1.48
C LEU A 617 -31.64 -3.35 -2.19
N LYS A 618 -32.03 -2.90 -3.40
CA LYS A 618 -31.30 -1.87 -4.15
C LYS A 618 -31.23 -0.56 -3.36
N ASP A 619 -32.37 -0.04 -2.93
CA ASP A 619 -32.43 1.24 -2.22
C ASP A 619 -31.62 1.19 -0.92
N MET A 620 -31.68 0.07 -0.21
CA MET A 620 -30.90 -0.18 1.00
C MET A 620 -29.39 -0.21 0.73
N LEU A 621 -28.94 -0.94 -0.31
CA LEU A 621 -27.53 -1.02 -0.67
C LEU A 621 -26.98 0.35 -1.07
N TYR A 622 -27.66 1.06 -1.99
CA TYR A 622 -27.22 2.40 -2.40
C TYR A 622 -27.25 3.40 -1.25
N GLY A 623 -28.29 3.37 -0.41
CA GLY A 623 -28.38 4.24 0.77
C GLY A 623 -27.18 4.09 1.71
N ILE A 624 -26.73 2.85 1.97
CA ILE A 624 -25.54 2.61 2.81
C ILE A 624 -24.27 3.15 2.13
N LEU A 625 -24.11 2.92 0.82
CA LEU A 625 -22.92 3.33 0.07
C LEU A 625 -22.85 4.84 -0.19
N ASP A 626 -23.97 5.55 -0.09
CA ASP A 626 -24.06 7.00 -0.20
C ASP A 626 -23.83 7.70 1.15
N THR A 627 -23.90 7.00 2.28
CA THR A 627 -23.76 7.57 3.64
C THR A 627 -22.29 7.73 4.07
N GLU A 628 -21.41 8.12 3.15
CA GLU A 628 -19.98 8.34 3.45
C GLU A 628 -19.79 9.57 4.36
N LEU A 629 -19.77 9.41 5.69
CA LEU A 629 -19.10 10.34 6.63
C LEU A 629 -18.92 9.88 8.09
N TYR A 630 -19.36 8.68 8.50
CA TYR A 630 -19.04 8.18 9.85
C TYR A 630 -18.33 6.84 9.77
N GLY A 631 -17.13 6.84 10.36
CA GLY A 631 -16.18 5.75 10.35
C GLY A 631 -16.71 4.45 10.92
N PHE A 632 -15.85 3.44 10.83
CA PHE A 632 -16.03 2.08 11.28
C PHE A 632 -16.26 1.97 12.80
N THR A 633 -17.41 2.40 13.29
CA THR A 633 -17.93 2.08 14.62
C THR A 633 -19.44 1.92 14.56
N THR A 634 -19.90 0.67 14.44
CA THR A 634 -21.25 0.31 14.87
C THR A 634 -21.19 -0.01 16.36
N ASP A 635 -21.48 0.98 17.19
CA ASP A 635 -22.00 0.75 18.55
C ASP A 635 -23.53 0.91 18.56
#